data_AF-A0A667Y128-F1
#
_entry.id   AF-A0A667Y128-F1
#
_cell.length_a   1.000
_cell.length_b   1.000
_cell.length_c   1.000
_cell.angle_alpha   90.00
_cell.angle_beta   90.00
_cell.angle_gamma   90.00
#
_symmetry.space_group_name_H-M   'P 1'
#
loop_
_entity.id
_entity.type
_entity.pdbx_description
1 polymer ?
#
loop_
_entity_poly.entity_id
_entity_poly.type
_entity_poly.pdbx_seq_one_letter_code
_entity_poly.pdbx_strand_id
1 'polypeptide(L)'
;AVRGKPCWTKLIDGCGCCLLQVVDLRWGIRNITSGDHEASQLFVDEIEACRRISVGPAFTALLGNRYGHRALPRLVPEKQFELLLSKLQKNPKGLKLLNQWFLKDNNADPPMYVLQPITAHFPHYKTQLLQLLRTAATKAEADGDITAEQKQLFYRSVTEIEIDQGLRKEDGEPSALLFVRELPRQRVRDGPKRLAKFMDITADGLLDAEAQELLTGLKSRLYATSQKILNLHCVELSKGSIDPKRKEHAQYLESLCEQFVSQMKARIKREDASCWVLEEVCLHAALSAERCAGMRGREGLLGKLCLAMWESTNAQHSPLVVHGASGMGKTALLCKLAQELRNVLDPRAVVVIRLLSACHPLSPDVDHVLRSVCFQICLACGLTPPPPLIANTHVELVKFFQNLLVKVSQQGSTLLIILDSLDQLSDEHHARRLHWLPADVPPNVHMVVSTDTGSQEFASLRLKLESSGSFFEVESLSADEGKQILDSSLRASQRTLTPEQSNAVLRSFQQTGSPLHLKLILAAAKRWTSFTPLTELCLGTDPQEMMSLLFLSLEEKHGKKLVGAALGYIALAREGLLEAELRDVLSLDDDVIGEVYRYSLPPNPSLIRLPPLLWARLRWDLGENLTESWVDGVAMLRLQNRQLSVAVSARYLAVEQRARRLAVLAEYFLGRWSNRLKPVALPALSLLLSDRKVPPQPLWFAPGLANVRKLQELPYHLLHAGQWEELRQEVIGSAEWLFCKSRVCGVASVIRDLDQCSQYMDCTETRLVRDVLLLIKPNMCLFYTELLGRLLSLAPPFPAVIGRLCSQCEEWLLTCPEPVLVPKCSFLQPPGGALQHTLSAPQGGQSHAAELLVAGLDDGVVITWSLADLQLTHTLLGHTGGSVCLSVCVCVCLYSDNKCCCCYEMLQKIKKNKNGSVSRGKIKLLCAGSPSDRLAVPAEVCCLELAQHKRLLLCGLKTGTVLIYPLAMPQETLCIPPPESLPKVLCLAVGPQERRLAVAYEDAVCLFEITSRDSFPAVEGPLQKFTPSLLHAQVSSMALMADRRLVYGTGCGNVELHDFRSSSSSSLEPHCSKVTCVTAGNWGNHVLVGSEDAVQRLWALNPLALDHTMEYKGFVFEGVLSAAFSESDQFVFTGSQDRTVKVWDVASGNLLYVQYVYAPVMKMVTYRNGFVALSQQGFVIKEVFRCPEHVSLDYNPLRNVRAQYRVTSREKDQPGTETSMSNLQDYNPAQFNLGFMLKTKPSTSCHIL
;
A
#
# COMPACT_ATOMS: atom_id res chain seq x y z
N ALA A 1 24.20 18.14 -31.01
CA ALA A 1 23.63 18.44 -29.67
C ALA A 1 22.60 19.60 -29.66
N VAL A 2 22.84 20.76 -30.30
CA VAL A 2 22.01 21.99 -30.07
C VAL A 2 20.56 21.94 -30.64
N ARG A 3 20.23 20.99 -31.53
CA ARG A 3 18.86 20.82 -32.10
C ARG A 3 18.16 19.51 -31.70
N GLY A 4 18.41 18.98 -30.50
CA GLY A 4 17.62 17.83 -30.00
C GLY A 4 16.12 18.12 -29.80
N LYS A 5 15.72 19.40 -29.74
CA LYS A 5 14.36 19.86 -29.41
C LYS A 5 13.20 19.19 -30.17
N PRO A 6 13.26 18.88 -31.49
CA PRO A 6 12.15 18.24 -32.21
C PRO A 6 12.19 16.70 -32.18
N CYS A 7 13.38 16.11 -32.05
CA CYS A 7 13.57 14.66 -32.00
C CYS A 7 12.93 14.03 -30.76
N TRP A 8 13.22 14.63 -29.60
CA TRP A 8 12.96 13.99 -28.31
C TRP A 8 11.49 14.10 -27.88
N THR A 9 10.85 15.24 -28.14
CA THR A 9 9.38 15.37 -27.99
C THR A 9 8.65 14.40 -28.92
N LYS A 10 9.06 14.30 -30.19
CA LYS A 10 8.49 13.32 -31.14
C LYS A 10 8.64 11.86 -30.69
N LEU A 11 9.66 11.51 -29.91
CA LEU A 11 9.86 10.16 -29.33
C LEU A 11 8.91 9.89 -28.16
N ILE A 12 8.78 10.85 -27.24
CA ILE A 12 7.95 10.76 -26.04
C ILE A 12 6.46 10.66 -26.40
N ASP A 13 6.01 11.40 -27.43
CA ASP A 13 4.59 11.40 -27.86
C ASP A 13 4.11 10.06 -28.48
N GLY A 14 5.01 9.10 -28.74
CA GLY A 14 4.67 7.85 -29.47
C GLY A 14 4.97 6.53 -28.75
N CYS A 15 5.63 6.55 -27.60
CA CYS A 15 6.01 5.36 -26.84
C CYS A 15 5.30 5.39 -25.48
N GLY A 16 4.01 5.07 -25.46
CA GLY A 16 3.31 4.80 -24.20
C GLY A 16 3.99 3.65 -23.47
N CYS A 17 4.37 3.88 -22.22
CA CYS A 17 5.01 2.98 -21.25
C CYS A 17 6.55 2.93 -21.15
N CYS A 18 7.35 3.46 -22.09
CA CYS A 18 8.82 3.33 -22.01
C CYS A 18 9.54 4.63 -21.60
N LEU A 19 10.24 4.62 -20.46
CA LEU A 19 11.11 5.72 -20.04
C LEU A 19 12.40 5.71 -20.87
N LEU A 20 12.57 6.69 -21.77
CA LEU A 20 13.80 6.83 -22.55
C LEU A 20 14.78 7.77 -21.83
N GLN A 21 15.91 7.22 -21.37
CA GLN A 21 17.01 7.99 -20.81
C GLN A 21 18.20 8.01 -21.78
N VAL A 22 18.76 9.20 -22.02
CA VAL A 22 19.98 9.38 -22.83
C VAL A 22 21.06 9.99 -21.98
N VAL A 23 22.23 9.36 -21.96
CA VAL A 23 23.38 9.81 -21.19
C VAL A 23 24.50 10.24 -22.13
N ASP A 24 24.88 11.52 -22.07
CA ASP A 24 26.08 12.06 -22.72
C ASP A 24 27.00 12.64 -21.63
N LEU A 25 28.01 11.87 -21.25
CA LEU A 25 28.97 12.25 -20.22
C LEU A 25 29.90 13.41 -20.65
N ARG A 26 29.91 13.78 -21.94
CA ARG A 26 30.68 14.93 -22.45
C ARG A 26 29.87 16.23 -22.40
N TRP A 27 28.56 16.17 -22.10
CA TRP A 27 27.70 17.33 -22.03
C TRP A 27 27.96 18.17 -20.76
N GLY A 28 27.98 19.50 -20.91
CA GLY A 28 28.11 20.42 -19.78
C GLY A 28 29.54 20.75 -19.36
N ILE A 29 30.57 20.10 -19.93
CA ILE A 29 31.97 20.24 -19.51
C ILE A 29 32.83 20.78 -20.67
N ARG A 30 33.49 21.93 -20.47
CA ARG A 30 34.29 22.58 -21.52
C ARG A 30 35.71 22.02 -21.63
N ASN A 31 36.30 21.65 -20.50
CA ASN A 31 37.58 20.97 -20.40
C ASN A 31 37.33 19.75 -19.52
N ILE A 32 37.48 18.53 -20.02
CA ILE A 32 37.48 17.32 -19.19
C ILE A 32 38.46 17.63 -18.06
N THR A 33 37.97 17.75 -16.82
CA THR A 33 38.81 18.00 -15.65
C THR A 33 39.75 16.82 -15.56
N SER A 34 40.94 17.06 -16.10
CA SER A 34 41.84 16.00 -16.47
C SER A 34 42.64 15.48 -15.27
N GLY A 35 42.37 16.04 -14.08
CA GLY A 35 43.05 15.84 -12.79
C GLY A 35 43.45 14.41 -12.51
N ASP A 36 42.48 13.50 -12.57
CA ASP A 36 42.64 12.17 -11.97
C ASP A 36 42.76 11.03 -13.00
N HIS A 37 42.75 11.35 -14.30
CA HIS A 37 42.82 10.36 -15.39
C HIS A 37 41.70 9.27 -15.39
N GLU A 38 40.72 9.34 -14.48
CA GLU A 38 39.66 8.32 -14.29
C GLU A 38 38.51 8.42 -15.31
N ALA A 39 38.37 9.55 -16.01
CA ALA A 39 37.19 9.84 -16.82
C ALA A 39 36.97 8.83 -17.96
N SER A 40 38.03 8.28 -18.54
CA SER A 40 37.94 7.30 -19.62
C SER A 40 37.38 5.96 -19.16
N GLN A 41 37.71 5.54 -17.94
CA GLN A 41 37.20 4.30 -17.35
C GLN A 41 35.70 4.44 -17.08
N LEU A 42 35.30 5.57 -16.46
CA LEU A 42 33.89 5.88 -16.20
C LEU A 42 33.00 5.85 -17.45
N PHE A 43 33.52 6.25 -18.61
CA PHE A 43 32.76 6.19 -19.86
C PHE A 43 32.49 4.75 -20.31
N VAL A 44 33.48 3.86 -20.13
CA VAL A 44 33.34 2.43 -20.45
C VAL A 44 32.37 1.76 -19.48
N ASP A 45 32.49 2.06 -18.18
CA ASP A 45 31.64 1.47 -17.16
C ASP A 45 30.17 1.92 -17.30
N GLU A 46 29.91 3.18 -17.69
CA GLU A 46 28.56 3.66 -17.97
C GLU A 46 27.94 2.95 -19.19
N ILE A 47 28.73 2.65 -20.24
CA ILE A 47 28.25 1.88 -21.40
C ILE A 47 27.85 0.47 -20.98
N GLU A 48 28.62 -0.16 -20.09
CA GLU A 48 28.31 -1.48 -19.55
C GLU A 48 27.05 -1.45 -18.66
N ALA A 49 26.90 -0.43 -17.82
CA ALA A 49 25.69 -0.20 -17.05
C ALA A 49 24.46 0.00 -17.94
N CYS A 50 24.57 0.80 -19.00
CA CYS A 50 23.48 0.99 -19.98
C CYS A 50 23.09 -0.33 -20.66
N ARG A 51 24.05 -1.20 -20.97
CA ARG A 51 23.78 -2.54 -21.54
C ARG A 51 23.03 -3.44 -20.58
N ARG A 52 23.38 -3.40 -19.29
CA ARG A 52 22.71 -4.21 -18.25
C ARG A 52 21.27 -3.78 -18.01
N ILE A 53 20.99 -2.48 -18.08
CA ILE A 53 19.70 -1.89 -17.66
C ILE A 53 18.73 -1.69 -18.84
N SER A 54 19.24 -1.49 -20.06
CA SER A 54 18.40 -1.14 -21.20
C SER A 54 17.76 -2.38 -21.84
N VAL A 55 16.42 -2.36 -21.90
CA VAL A 55 15.62 -3.33 -22.69
C VAL A 55 15.72 -3.05 -24.20
N GLY A 56 15.86 -1.78 -24.57
CA GLY A 56 16.00 -1.33 -25.96
C GLY A 56 17.46 -1.10 -26.39
N PRO A 57 17.71 -0.20 -27.35
CA PRO A 57 19.06 0.05 -27.81
C PRO A 57 19.92 0.70 -26.71
N ALA A 58 20.95 -0.02 -26.24
CA ALA A 58 21.78 0.38 -25.11
C ALA A 58 22.90 1.37 -25.46
N PHE A 59 23.23 1.52 -26.75
CA PHE A 59 24.34 2.37 -27.19
C PHE A 59 24.02 3.08 -28.51
N THR A 60 24.29 4.40 -28.57
CA THR A 60 24.20 5.19 -29.80
C THR A 60 25.50 5.94 -30.03
N ALA A 61 26.12 5.75 -31.19
CA ALA A 61 27.34 6.45 -31.59
C ALA A 61 27.09 7.44 -32.74
N LEU A 62 27.55 8.69 -32.56
CA LEU A 62 27.57 9.72 -33.59
C LEU A 62 29.03 10.02 -33.96
N LEU A 63 29.55 9.38 -35.01
CA LEU A 63 30.96 9.52 -35.42
C LEU A 63 31.12 10.58 -36.51
N GLY A 64 31.95 11.59 -36.25
CA GLY A 64 32.23 12.71 -37.16
C GLY A 64 33.62 12.65 -37.82
N ASN A 65 34.29 13.81 -37.90
CA ASN A 65 35.64 13.97 -38.47
C ASN A 65 36.72 14.22 -37.42
N ARG A 66 36.38 13.95 -36.15
CA ARG A 66 37.27 14.07 -35.01
C ARG A 66 37.44 12.68 -34.40
N TYR A 67 38.68 12.23 -34.30
CA TYR A 67 39.05 10.98 -33.65
C TYR A 67 38.92 11.14 -32.12
N GLY A 68 39.36 12.29 -31.59
CA GLY A 68 39.16 12.67 -30.20
C GLY A 68 40.39 12.47 -29.31
N HIS A 69 40.21 12.62 -28.00
CA HIS A 69 41.30 12.61 -27.04
C HIS A 69 41.92 11.21 -26.91
N ARG A 70 43.27 11.15 -26.94
CA ARG A 70 44.07 9.94 -26.74
C ARG A 70 44.63 9.99 -25.32
N ALA A 71 43.97 9.29 -24.39
CA ALA A 71 44.27 9.37 -22.97
C ALA A 71 45.50 8.52 -22.60
N LEU A 72 46.21 8.92 -21.55
CA LEU A 72 47.23 8.08 -20.92
C LEU A 72 46.52 6.94 -20.16
N PRO A 73 46.99 5.68 -20.29
CA PRO A 73 46.44 4.59 -19.49
C PRO A 73 46.75 4.84 -18.01
N ARG A 74 45.71 4.78 -17.16
CA ARG A 74 45.83 4.97 -15.72
C ARG A 74 46.61 3.83 -15.07
N LEU A 75 46.33 2.60 -15.50
CA LEU A 75 46.86 1.37 -14.92
C LEU A 75 47.63 0.61 -16.01
N VAL A 76 48.86 0.19 -15.69
CA VAL A 76 49.69 -0.64 -16.57
C VAL A 76 50.22 -1.83 -15.77
N PRO A 77 50.06 -3.08 -16.22
CA PRO A 77 50.62 -4.26 -15.53
C PRO A 77 52.13 -4.16 -15.34
N GLU A 78 52.65 -4.63 -14.21
CA GLU A 78 54.09 -4.61 -13.88
C GLU A 78 54.97 -5.11 -15.02
N LYS A 79 54.70 -6.34 -15.51
CA LYS A 79 55.47 -6.96 -16.59
C LYS A 79 55.54 -6.08 -17.85
N GLN A 80 54.43 -5.44 -18.19
CA GLN A 80 54.35 -4.58 -19.37
C GLN A 80 55.05 -3.24 -19.13
N PHE A 81 54.91 -2.65 -17.94
CA PHE A 81 55.55 -1.37 -17.63
C PHE A 81 57.07 -1.50 -17.51
N GLU A 82 57.57 -2.55 -16.84
CA GLU A 82 59.01 -2.83 -16.74
C GLU A 82 59.64 -3.11 -18.11
N LEU A 83 58.92 -3.82 -18.98
CA LEU A 83 59.32 -4.00 -20.38
C LEU A 83 59.45 -2.65 -21.09
N LEU A 84 58.48 -1.75 -20.95
CA LEU A 84 58.54 -0.41 -21.55
C LEU A 84 59.71 0.42 -21.00
N LEU A 85 60.02 0.32 -19.69
CA LEU A 85 61.19 0.96 -19.09
C LEU A 85 62.50 0.41 -19.67
N SER A 86 62.59 -0.91 -19.92
CA SER A 86 63.79 -1.53 -20.50
C SER A 86 64.13 -0.97 -21.90
N LYS A 87 63.11 -0.66 -22.71
CA LYS A 87 63.28 -0.07 -24.06
C LYS A 87 63.68 1.41 -24.04
N LEU A 88 63.59 2.06 -22.87
CA LEU A 88 63.94 3.46 -22.66
C LEU A 88 65.30 3.67 -21.95
N GLN A 89 66.10 2.62 -21.73
CA GLN A 89 67.43 2.70 -21.09
C GLN A 89 68.36 3.77 -21.70
N LYS A 90 68.25 4.04 -23.01
CA LYS A 90 69.03 5.08 -23.71
C LYS A 90 68.55 6.51 -23.43
N ASN A 91 67.46 6.71 -22.69
CA ASN A 91 66.88 8.02 -22.34
C ASN A 91 66.67 8.15 -20.81
N PRO A 92 67.71 8.49 -20.03
CA PRO A 92 67.65 8.55 -18.58
C PRO A 92 66.69 9.63 -18.05
N LYS A 93 66.48 10.73 -18.80
CA LYS A 93 65.52 11.78 -18.45
C LYS A 93 64.07 11.27 -18.55
N GLY A 94 63.77 10.48 -19.59
CA GLY A 94 62.45 9.88 -19.77
C GLY A 94 62.11 8.82 -18.72
N LEU A 95 63.10 8.00 -18.33
CA LEU A 95 62.96 7.02 -17.24
C LEU A 95 62.64 7.67 -15.91
N LYS A 96 63.36 8.75 -15.55
CA LYS A 96 63.09 9.50 -14.31
C LYS A 96 61.68 10.10 -14.30
N LEU A 97 61.22 10.61 -15.44
CA LEU A 97 59.87 11.16 -15.57
C LEU A 97 58.79 10.08 -15.43
N LEU A 98 58.96 8.92 -16.07
CA LEU A 98 58.00 7.81 -15.95
C LEU A 98 57.92 7.25 -14.53
N ASN A 99 59.06 7.02 -13.86
CA ASN A 99 59.10 6.53 -12.48
C ASN A 99 58.57 7.55 -11.46
N GLN A 100 58.58 8.85 -11.80
CA GLN A 100 57.99 9.89 -10.95
C GLN A 100 56.45 9.91 -11.08
N TRP A 101 55.93 9.68 -12.29
CA TRP A 101 54.48 9.73 -12.55
C TRP A 101 53.75 8.40 -12.36
N PHE A 102 54.43 7.27 -12.44
CA PHE A 102 53.86 5.95 -12.22
C PHE A 102 54.49 5.30 -10.99
N LEU A 103 53.66 5.03 -9.97
CA LEU A 103 54.08 4.33 -8.75
C LEU A 103 53.57 2.90 -8.78
N LYS A 104 54.40 1.95 -8.32
CA LYS A 104 54.04 0.53 -8.23
C LYS A 104 53.08 0.32 -7.06
N ASP A 105 51.92 -0.25 -7.36
CA ASP A 105 50.93 -0.71 -6.39
C ASP A 105 51.04 -2.22 -6.19
N ASN A 106 51.60 -2.63 -5.05
CA ASN A 106 51.71 -4.03 -4.65
C ASN A 106 50.40 -4.58 -4.05
N ASN A 107 49.42 -3.71 -3.78
CA ASN A 107 48.10 -4.12 -3.30
C ASN A 107 47.21 -4.62 -4.45
N ALA A 108 47.60 -4.44 -5.71
CA ALA A 108 46.92 -5.07 -6.85
C ALA A 108 47.50 -6.47 -7.11
N ASP A 109 46.65 -7.46 -7.43
CA ASP A 109 47.07 -8.82 -7.78
C ASP A 109 46.57 -9.21 -9.18
N PRO A 110 47.44 -9.22 -10.22
CA PRO A 110 48.89 -8.97 -10.17
C PRO A 110 49.26 -7.48 -9.96
N PRO A 111 50.50 -7.16 -9.51
CA PRO A 111 50.93 -5.78 -9.27
C PRO A 111 50.83 -4.87 -10.51
N MET A 112 50.44 -3.62 -10.27
CA MET A 112 50.17 -2.63 -11.34
C MET A 112 50.89 -1.31 -11.06
N TYR A 113 51.33 -0.62 -12.11
CA TYR A 113 51.80 0.75 -12.02
C TYR A 113 50.62 1.72 -12.19
N VAL A 114 50.46 2.64 -11.24
CA VAL A 114 49.36 3.61 -11.16
C VAL A 114 49.84 5.01 -11.49
N LEU A 115 49.22 5.63 -12.50
CA LEU A 115 49.46 7.02 -12.88
C LEU A 115 48.98 7.98 -11.77
N GLN A 116 49.87 8.86 -11.33
CA GLN A 116 49.57 9.86 -10.31
C GLN A 116 48.70 11.01 -10.85
N PRO A 117 47.82 11.61 -10.02
CA PRO A 117 46.98 12.72 -10.43
C PRO A 117 47.81 13.97 -10.74
N ILE A 118 47.30 14.85 -11.58
CA ILE A 118 48.00 16.09 -12.02
C ILE A 118 48.18 17.08 -10.87
N THR A 119 47.35 17.00 -9.84
CA THR A 119 47.52 17.79 -8.62
C THR A 119 48.86 17.47 -7.93
N ALA A 120 49.43 16.28 -8.16
CA ALA A 120 50.76 15.93 -7.68
C ALA A 120 51.89 16.61 -8.49
N HIS A 121 51.69 16.86 -9.79
CA HIS A 121 52.73 17.36 -10.70
C HIS A 121 52.18 18.27 -11.82
N PHE A 122 52.75 19.47 -11.99
CA PHE A 122 52.28 20.53 -12.91
C PHE A 122 51.95 20.07 -14.36
N PRO A 123 50.95 20.69 -15.03
CA PRO A 123 50.27 20.15 -16.23
C PRO A 123 51.09 20.04 -17.52
N HIS A 124 52.31 20.59 -17.61
CA HIS A 124 53.08 20.67 -18.86
C HIS A 124 53.66 19.32 -19.35
N TYR A 125 53.58 18.25 -18.55
CA TYR A 125 54.26 16.98 -18.87
C TYR A 125 53.41 15.93 -19.61
N LYS A 126 52.10 16.15 -19.79
CA LYS A 126 51.19 15.13 -20.34
C LYS A 126 51.50 14.65 -21.75
N THR A 127 51.76 15.57 -22.66
CA THR A 127 52.08 15.25 -24.06
C THR A 127 53.43 14.52 -24.16
N GLN A 128 54.38 14.92 -23.32
CA GLN A 128 55.71 14.31 -23.24
C GLN A 128 55.67 12.88 -22.71
N LEU A 129 54.88 12.61 -21.68
CA LEU A 129 54.66 11.26 -21.12
C LEU A 129 54.06 10.30 -22.14
N LEU A 130 53.03 10.73 -22.86
CA LEU A 130 52.36 9.90 -23.87
C LEU A 130 53.31 9.56 -25.03
N GLN A 131 54.12 10.53 -25.46
CA GLN A 131 55.11 10.31 -26.51
C GLN A 131 56.21 9.34 -26.09
N LEU A 132 56.66 9.38 -24.81
CA LEU A 132 57.62 8.42 -24.27
C LEU A 132 57.06 6.99 -24.26
N LEU A 133 55.84 6.79 -23.76
CA LEU A 133 55.19 5.47 -23.73
C LEU A 133 54.98 4.91 -25.13
N ARG A 134 54.55 5.74 -26.09
CA ARG A 134 54.39 5.33 -27.49
C ARG A 134 55.71 4.92 -28.13
N THR A 135 56.78 5.67 -27.88
CA THR A 135 58.12 5.35 -28.39
C THR A 135 58.66 4.04 -27.80
N ALA A 136 58.33 3.74 -26.55
CA ALA A 136 58.68 2.47 -25.93
C ALA A 136 57.85 1.31 -26.52
N ALA A 137 56.54 1.51 -26.70
CA ALA A 137 55.64 0.50 -27.26
C ALA A 137 55.96 0.15 -28.72
N THR A 138 56.32 1.13 -29.57
CA THR A 138 56.73 0.86 -30.96
C THR A 138 58.01 0.03 -31.04
N LYS A 139 58.98 0.29 -30.16
CA LYS A 139 60.20 -0.51 -30.08
C LYS A 139 59.91 -1.93 -29.58
N ALA A 140 59.07 -2.05 -28.55
CA ALA A 140 58.69 -3.36 -28.01
C ALA A 140 57.93 -4.22 -29.03
N GLU A 141 57.07 -3.63 -29.86
CA GLU A 141 56.39 -4.35 -30.96
C GLU A 141 57.37 -4.76 -32.06
N ALA A 142 58.29 -3.86 -32.45
CA ALA A 142 59.31 -4.16 -33.46
C ALA A 142 60.24 -5.31 -33.04
N ASP A 143 60.49 -5.45 -31.73
CA ASP A 143 61.27 -6.52 -31.14
C ASP A 143 60.44 -7.81 -30.89
N GLY A 144 59.12 -7.78 -31.11
CA GLY A 144 58.21 -8.91 -30.91
C GLY A 144 57.77 -9.17 -29.45
N ASP A 145 58.12 -8.27 -28.52
CA ASP A 145 57.84 -8.44 -27.09
C ASP A 145 56.38 -8.12 -26.70
N ILE A 146 55.67 -7.33 -27.51
CA ILE A 146 54.25 -7.04 -27.34
C ILE A 146 53.49 -7.25 -28.66
N THR A 147 52.21 -7.60 -28.54
CA THR A 147 51.33 -7.72 -29.72
C THR A 147 50.93 -6.36 -30.28
N ALA A 148 50.52 -6.33 -31.56
CA ALA A 148 49.96 -5.13 -32.17
C ALA A 148 48.75 -4.59 -31.39
N GLU A 149 47.94 -5.47 -30.79
CA GLU A 149 46.81 -5.07 -29.93
C GLU A 149 47.27 -4.39 -28.63
N GLN A 150 48.32 -4.91 -27.99
CA GLN A 150 48.89 -4.31 -26.77
C GLN A 150 49.51 -2.94 -27.05
N LYS A 151 50.12 -2.73 -28.23
CA LYS A 151 50.58 -1.41 -28.66
C LYS A 151 49.43 -0.43 -28.85
N GLN A 152 48.32 -0.88 -29.43
CA GLN A 152 47.16 -0.02 -29.72
C GLN A 152 46.57 0.65 -28.48
N LEU A 153 46.75 0.08 -27.27
CA LEU A 153 46.36 0.70 -26.00
C LEU A 153 46.90 2.13 -25.81
N PHE A 154 48.08 2.45 -26.38
CA PHE A 154 48.70 3.77 -26.26
C PHE A 154 48.33 4.74 -27.41
N TYR A 155 47.66 4.24 -28.45
CA TYR A 155 47.32 4.98 -29.67
C TYR A 155 45.83 5.26 -29.82
N ARG A 156 44.97 4.38 -29.30
CA ARG A 156 43.51 4.50 -29.40
C ARG A 156 42.99 5.78 -28.73
N SER A 157 41.98 6.38 -29.36
CA SER A 157 41.19 7.44 -28.73
C SER A 157 40.16 6.87 -27.76
N VAL A 158 39.73 7.68 -26.81
CA VAL A 158 38.61 7.32 -25.91
C VAL A 158 37.34 7.04 -26.71
N THR A 159 37.11 7.77 -27.82
CA THR A 159 35.96 7.53 -28.72
C THR A 159 36.02 6.15 -29.38
N GLU A 160 37.20 5.70 -29.81
CA GLU A 160 37.35 4.35 -30.38
C GLU A 160 37.07 3.26 -29.33
N ILE A 161 37.57 3.44 -28.10
CA ILE A 161 37.33 2.50 -26.99
C ILE A 161 35.83 2.40 -26.67
N GLU A 162 35.13 3.53 -26.58
CA GLU A 162 33.67 3.58 -26.35
C GLU A 162 32.89 2.84 -27.45
N ILE A 163 33.25 3.07 -28.73
CA ILE A 163 32.59 2.42 -29.87
C ILE A 163 32.86 0.91 -29.87
N ASP A 164 34.12 0.49 -29.65
CA ASP A 164 34.47 -0.92 -29.57
C ASP A 164 33.70 -1.62 -28.44
N GLN A 165 33.58 -0.98 -27.25
CA GLN A 165 32.82 -1.52 -26.13
C GLN A 165 31.32 -1.59 -26.40
N GLY A 166 30.74 -0.52 -26.96
CA GLY A 166 29.31 -0.45 -27.29
C GLY A 166 28.88 -1.43 -28.38
N LEU A 167 29.81 -1.91 -29.21
CA LEU A 167 29.55 -2.87 -30.29
C LEU A 167 29.88 -4.33 -29.95
N ARG A 168 30.42 -4.64 -28.77
CA ARG A 168 30.70 -6.03 -28.35
C ARG A 168 29.41 -6.87 -28.35
N LYS A 169 29.44 -8.04 -28.99
CA LYS A 169 28.28 -8.96 -29.06
C LYS A 169 28.24 -9.89 -27.84
N GLU A 170 27.10 -9.95 -27.17
CA GLU A 170 26.71 -11.04 -26.28
C GLU A 170 25.35 -11.55 -26.80
N ASP A 171 25.31 -12.79 -27.27
CA ASP A 171 24.13 -13.63 -27.58
C ASP A 171 22.83 -12.93 -28.09
N GLY A 172 22.90 -12.07 -29.12
CA GLY A 172 21.70 -11.45 -29.71
C GLY A 172 21.92 -10.51 -30.91
N GLU A 173 20.81 -9.98 -31.49
CA GLU A 173 20.85 -8.90 -32.51
C GLU A 173 21.47 -7.63 -31.90
N PRO A 174 22.25 -6.85 -32.67
CA PRO A 174 22.95 -5.68 -32.14
C PRO A 174 21.98 -4.60 -31.63
N SER A 175 21.99 -4.36 -30.33
CA SER A 175 21.23 -3.29 -29.64
C SER A 175 21.84 -1.88 -29.85
N ALA A 176 22.84 -1.72 -30.72
CA ALA A 176 23.47 -0.44 -30.98
C ALA A 176 22.88 0.29 -32.21
N LEU A 177 22.96 1.63 -32.20
CA LEU A 177 22.69 2.50 -33.35
C LEU A 177 23.94 3.30 -33.70
N LEU A 178 24.37 3.24 -34.96
CA LEU A 178 25.57 3.92 -35.42
C LEU A 178 25.22 4.93 -36.51
N PHE A 179 25.56 6.19 -36.31
CA PHE A 179 25.45 7.24 -37.33
C PHE A 179 26.84 7.78 -37.65
N VAL A 180 27.26 7.66 -38.89
CA VAL A 180 28.55 8.17 -39.36
C VAL A 180 28.31 9.36 -40.28
N ARG A 181 28.97 10.49 -39.99
CA ARG A 181 28.96 11.66 -40.86
C ARG A 181 30.24 11.74 -41.67
N GLU A 182 30.10 11.95 -42.97
CA GLU A 182 31.20 12.24 -43.88
C GLU A 182 31.06 13.64 -44.51
N LEU A 183 32.20 14.33 -44.63
CA LEU A 183 32.32 15.64 -45.28
C LEU A 183 33.31 15.53 -46.46
N PRO A 184 32.85 15.15 -47.67
CA PRO A 184 33.74 14.78 -48.77
C PRO A 184 34.55 15.93 -49.39
N ARG A 185 34.29 17.21 -49.07
CA ARG A 185 34.89 18.38 -49.78
C ARG A 185 35.33 19.56 -48.91
N GLN A 186 35.96 19.36 -47.76
CA GLN A 186 36.51 20.49 -46.98
C GLN A 186 38.00 20.72 -47.27
N ARG A 187 38.32 21.68 -48.15
CA ARG A 187 39.70 22.14 -48.38
C ARG A 187 40.20 22.90 -47.15
N VAL A 188 41.46 22.65 -46.76
CA VAL A 188 42.24 23.23 -45.62
C VAL A 188 42.50 24.76 -45.76
N ARG A 189 41.49 25.56 -46.14
CA ARG A 189 41.57 27.03 -46.23
C ARG A 189 40.83 27.76 -45.11
N ASP A 190 40.10 27.03 -44.25
CA ASP A 190 39.49 27.59 -43.04
C ASP A 190 40.56 27.68 -41.94
N GLY A 191 40.76 28.85 -41.32
CA GLY A 191 41.83 29.03 -40.33
C GLY A 191 41.79 28.08 -39.11
N PRO A 192 42.93 27.88 -38.41
CA PRO A 192 43.13 26.81 -37.41
C PRO A 192 42.11 26.83 -36.25
N LYS A 193 41.64 28.00 -35.82
CA LYS A 193 40.62 28.16 -34.76
C LYS A 193 39.24 27.58 -35.12
N ARG A 194 38.89 27.51 -36.41
CA ARG A 194 37.62 26.93 -36.88
C ARG A 194 37.73 25.43 -37.13
N LEU A 195 38.88 24.96 -37.62
CA LEU A 195 39.17 23.53 -37.82
C LEU A 195 39.21 22.78 -36.48
N ALA A 196 39.79 23.38 -35.44
CA ALA A 196 39.89 22.81 -34.08
C ALA A 196 38.55 22.38 -33.46
N LYS A 197 37.42 22.93 -33.93
CA LYS A 197 36.08 22.57 -33.43
C LYS A 197 35.59 21.23 -33.96
N PHE A 198 36.12 20.75 -35.09
CA PHE A 198 35.56 19.62 -35.83
C PHE A 198 36.59 18.57 -36.24
N MET A 199 37.88 18.88 -36.16
CA MET A 199 39.00 17.99 -36.46
C MET A 199 40.08 18.13 -35.37
N ASP A 200 40.89 17.09 -35.23
CA ASP A 200 42.02 17.10 -34.29
C ASP A 200 43.18 17.92 -34.87
N ILE A 201 43.71 18.81 -34.03
CA ILE A 201 44.83 19.70 -34.35
C ILE A 201 45.97 19.48 -33.36
N THR A 202 47.21 19.61 -33.83
CA THR A 202 48.41 19.57 -32.99
C THR A 202 48.58 20.89 -32.20
N ALA A 203 49.50 20.90 -31.23
CA ALA A 203 49.79 22.09 -30.41
C ALA A 203 50.18 23.33 -31.26
N ASP A 204 50.76 23.10 -32.43
CA ASP A 204 51.17 24.12 -33.40
C ASP A 204 50.01 24.60 -34.30
N GLY A 205 48.79 24.11 -34.06
CA GLY A 205 47.58 24.50 -34.80
C GLY A 205 47.44 23.85 -36.19
N LEU A 206 48.30 22.88 -36.52
CA LEU A 206 48.22 22.09 -37.76
C LEU A 206 47.28 20.89 -37.59
N LEU A 207 46.85 20.31 -38.71
CA LEU A 207 46.04 19.08 -38.71
C LEU A 207 46.85 17.89 -38.19
N ASP A 208 46.29 17.14 -37.25
CA ASP A 208 46.90 15.91 -36.72
C ASP A 208 46.71 14.76 -37.72
N ALA A 209 47.69 14.56 -38.61
CA ALA A 209 47.62 13.57 -39.69
C ALA A 209 47.48 12.13 -39.16
N GLU A 210 48.16 11.80 -38.06
CA GLU A 210 48.09 10.48 -37.41
C GLU A 210 46.68 10.21 -36.88
N ALA A 211 46.05 11.19 -36.22
CA ALA A 211 44.67 11.06 -35.76
C ALA A 211 43.67 10.88 -36.92
N GLN A 212 43.92 11.50 -38.07
CA GLN A 212 43.08 11.32 -39.27
C GLN A 212 43.23 9.93 -39.88
N GLU A 213 44.45 9.38 -39.93
CA GLU A 213 44.70 8.01 -40.41
C GLU A 213 44.05 6.95 -39.50
N LEU A 214 44.13 7.14 -38.18
CA LEU A 214 43.45 6.25 -37.24
C LEU A 214 41.91 6.34 -37.38
N LEU A 215 41.38 7.53 -37.64
CA LEU A 215 39.95 7.73 -37.86
C LEU A 215 39.47 7.07 -39.17
N THR A 216 40.24 7.15 -40.26
CA THR A 216 39.89 6.46 -41.50
C THR A 216 39.92 4.94 -41.33
N GLY A 217 40.91 4.42 -40.58
CA GLY A 217 40.97 3.01 -40.19
C GLY A 217 39.79 2.55 -39.31
N LEU A 218 39.32 3.41 -38.39
CA LEU A 218 38.12 3.12 -37.59
C LEU A 218 36.87 3.09 -38.48
N LYS A 219 36.68 4.09 -39.35
CA LYS A 219 35.52 4.15 -40.25
C LYS A 219 35.46 2.94 -41.19
N SER A 220 36.59 2.55 -41.80
CA SER A 220 36.64 1.39 -42.69
C SER A 220 36.26 0.08 -41.98
N ARG A 221 36.73 -0.12 -40.73
CA ARG A 221 36.36 -1.26 -39.89
C ARG A 221 34.86 -1.26 -39.55
N LEU A 222 34.27 -0.10 -39.25
CA LEU A 222 32.83 0.02 -38.99
C LEU A 222 31.98 -0.28 -40.24
N TYR A 223 32.42 0.16 -41.42
CA TYR A 223 31.77 -0.15 -42.69
C TYR A 223 31.80 -1.64 -43.03
N ALA A 224 32.86 -2.34 -42.66
CA ALA A 224 32.98 -3.79 -42.85
C ALA A 224 32.13 -4.60 -41.85
N THR A 225 32.12 -4.20 -40.57
CA THR A 225 31.62 -5.05 -39.47
C THR A 225 30.16 -4.80 -39.10
N SER A 226 29.63 -3.59 -39.34
CA SER A 226 28.37 -3.10 -38.72
C SER A 226 27.29 -2.67 -39.72
N GLN A 227 27.26 -3.23 -40.94
CA GLN A 227 26.36 -2.80 -42.03
C GLN A 227 24.87 -2.78 -41.67
N LYS A 228 24.40 -3.70 -40.81
CA LYS A 228 22.98 -3.80 -40.40
C LYS A 228 22.51 -2.67 -39.47
N ILE A 229 23.42 -1.97 -38.80
CA ILE A 229 23.13 -0.94 -37.78
C ILE A 229 23.69 0.43 -38.11
N LEU A 230 24.34 0.57 -39.26
CA LEU A 230 25.07 1.76 -39.70
C LEU A 230 24.19 2.65 -40.58
N ASN A 231 24.09 3.91 -40.20
CA ASN A 231 23.42 4.97 -40.92
C ASN A 231 24.46 5.99 -41.41
N LEU A 232 24.73 6.01 -42.71
CA LEU A 232 25.72 6.92 -43.32
C LEU A 232 25.03 8.22 -43.76
N HIS A 233 25.56 9.35 -43.30
CA HIS A 233 25.16 10.68 -43.77
C HIS A 233 26.33 11.40 -44.43
N CYS A 234 26.30 11.48 -45.76
CA CYS A 234 27.22 12.31 -46.54
C CYS A 234 26.64 13.73 -46.65
N VAL A 235 27.32 14.71 -46.07
CA VAL A 235 26.86 16.11 -46.06
C VAL A 235 27.80 16.99 -46.86
N GLU A 236 27.32 17.53 -47.97
CA GLU A 236 28.04 18.58 -48.71
C GLU A 236 27.65 19.95 -48.15
N LEU A 237 28.57 20.58 -47.42
CA LEU A 237 28.37 21.93 -46.88
C LEU A 237 29.01 22.97 -47.81
N SER A 238 28.24 23.98 -48.20
CA SER A 238 28.74 25.17 -48.91
C SER A 238 29.82 25.93 -48.12
N LYS A 239 30.66 26.73 -48.82
CA LYS A 239 31.82 27.44 -48.23
C LYS A 239 31.45 28.17 -46.93
N GLY A 240 32.05 27.71 -45.83
CA GLY A 240 32.08 28.40 -44.55
C GLY A 240 30.77 28.43 -43.76
N SER A 241 30.19 27.30 -43.35
CA SER A 241 30.07 26.95 -41.91
C SER A 241 29.02 25.87 -41.60
N ILE A 242 29.42 24.98 -40.68
CA ILE A 242 28.54 24.15 -39.86
C ILE A 242 27.73 25.10 -38.95
N ASP A 243 26.64 25.67 -39.47
CA ASP A 243 25.73 26.58 -38.75
C ASP A 243 24.29 26.06 -38.86
N PRO A 244 23.62 25.69 -37.75
CA PRO A 244 22.23 25.21 -37.78
C PRO A 244 21.24 26.19 -38.42
N LYS A 245 21.58 27.49 -38.51
CA LYS A 245 20.72 28.51 -39.14
C LYS A 245 20.68 28.39 -40.67
N ARG A 246 21.63 27.68 -41.29
CA ARG A 246 21.68 27.49 -42.75
C ARG A 246 20.79 26.32 -43.19
N LYS A 247 20.17 26.46 -44.36
CA LYS A 247 19.19 25.51 -44.90
C LYS A 247 19.75 24.08 -45.06
N GLU A 248 20.92 23.95 -45.70
CA GLU A 248 21.58 22.64 -45.95
C GLU A 248 21.86 21.89 -44.63
N HIS A 249 22.43 22.57 -43.63
CA HIS A 249 22.75 21.96 -42.34
C HIS A 249 21.48 21.72 -41.50
N ALA A 250 20.46 22.57 -41.61
CA ALA A 250 19.17 22.37 -40.98
C ALA A 250 18.47 21.10 -41.50
N GLN A 251 18.46 20.90 -42.83
CA GLN A 251 17.88 19.71 -43.48
C GLN A 251 18.61 18.43 -43.08
N TYR A 252 19.94 18.45 -43.02
CA TYR A 252 20.72 17.32 -42.49
C TYR A 252 20.31 16.98 -41.05
N LEU A 253 20.23 17.99 -40.18
CA LEU A 253 19.87 17.77 -38.77
C LEU A 253 18.44 17.23 -38.62
N GLU A 254 17.51 17.67 -39.47
CA GLU A 254 16.13 17.19 -39.49
C GLU A 254 16.06 15.73 -39.96
N SER A 255 16.73 15.40 -41.08
CA SER A 255 16.81 14.03 -41.60
C SER A 255 17.45 13.05 -40.61
N LEU A 256 18.59 13.42 -40.00
CA LEU A 256 19.22 12.64 -38.94
C LEU A 256 18.24 12.42 -37.78
N CYS A 257 17.48 13.46 -37.43
CA CYS A 257 16.53 13.40 -36.34
C CYS A 257 15.38 12.43 -36.60
N GLU A 258 14.78 12.51 -37.78
CA GLU A 258 13.65 11.66 -38.16
C GLU A 258 14.06 10.19 -38.26
N GLN A 259 15.23 9.91 -38.84
CA GLN A 259 15.78 8.55 -38.90
C GLN A 259 16.05 7.99 -37.51
N PHE A 260 16.69 8.78 -36.62
CA PHE A 260 16.94 8.38 -35.25
C PHE A 260 15.63 8.06 -34.50
N VAL A 261 14.65 8.96 -34.56
CA VAL A 261 13.34 8.77 -33.91
C VAL A 261 12.63 7.53 -34.43
N SER A 262 12.61 7.32 -35.75
CA SER A 262 11.95 6.18 -36.38
C SER A 262 12.58 4.84 -35.94
N GLN A 263 13.92 4.74 -35.97
CA GLN A 263 14.63 3.51 -35.59
C GLN A 263 14.51 3.20 -34.09
N MET A 264 14.55 4.23 -33.24
CA MET A 264 14.31 4.08 -31.80
C MET A 264 12.89 3.54 -31.53
N LYS A 265 11.85 4.13 -32.14
CA LYS A 265 10.46 3.67 -31.96
C LYS A 265 10.24 2.23 -32.41
N ALA A 266 10.85 1.82 -33.52
CA ALA A 266 10.74 0.46 -34.05
C ALA A 266 11.31 -0.59 -33.09
N ARG A 267 12.40 -0.25 -32.39
CA ARG A 267 13.07 -1.17 -31.45
C ARG A 267 12.42 -1.21 -30.06
N ILE A 268 11.74 -0.15 -29.65
CA ILE A 268 11.05 -0.10 -28.35
C ILE A 268 9.75 -0.93 -28.33
N LYS A 269 9.05 -1.08 -29.47
CA LYS A 269 7.74 -1.76 -29.55
C LYS A 269 7.75 -3.30 -29.39
N ARG A 270 8.90 -3.93 -29.14
CA ARG A 270 9.07 -5.38 -29.34
C ARG A 270 8.88 -6.28 -28.11
N GLU A 271 8.67 -5.75 -26.90
CA GLU A 271 8.62 -6.59 -25.70
C GLU A 271 7.47 -6.18 -24.77
N ASP A 272 6.56 -7.14 -24.53
CA ASP A 272 5.40 -7.03 -23.66
C ASP A 272 5.79 -7.18 -22.18
N ALA A 273 5.00 -6.51 -21.34
CA ALA A 273 5.16 -6.38 -19.90
C ALA A 273 5.32 -7.72 -19.17
N SER A 274 6.43 -7.85 -18.45
CA SER A 274 6.71 -8.90 -17.48
C SER A 274 5.75 -8.86 -16.29
N CYS A 275 5.47 -10.02 -15.71
CA CYS A 275 4.71 -10.14 -14.47
C CYS A 275 5.53 -9.60 -13.28
N TRP A 276 5.06 -8.55 -12.61
CA TRP A 276 5.74 -7.89 -11.48
C TRP A 276 6.21 -8.87 -10.38
N VAL A 277 5.47 -9.96 -10.15
CA VAL A 277 5.82 -10.99 -9.15
C VAL A 277 7.12 -11.72 -9.54
N LEU A 278 7.31 -11.99 -10.83
CA LEU A 278 8.53 -12.65 -11.32
C LEU A 278 9.74 -11.72 -11.18
N GLU A 279 9.57 -10.43 -11.46
CA GLU A 279 10.62 -9.42 -11.26
C GLU A 279 11.04 -9.32 -9.80
N GLU A 280 10.06 -9.29 -8.89
CA GLU A 280 10.30 -9.21 -7.46
C GLU A 280 11.01 -10.45 -6.90
N VAL A 281 10.60 -11.65 -7.34
CA VAL A 281 11.28 -12.90 -7.00
C VAL A 281 12.73 -12.89 -7.49
N CYS A 282 12.95 -12.50 -8.74
CA CYS A 282 14.29 -12.39 -9.32
C CYS A 282 15.17 -11.40 -8.54
N LEU A 283 14.61 -10.26 -8.11
CA LEU A 283 15.31 -9.27 -7.30
C LEU A 283 15.77 -9.86 -5.96
N HIS A 284 14.87 -10.50 -5.21
CA HIS A 284 15.21 -11.10 -3.93
C HIS A 284 16.19 -12.26 -4.06
N ALA A 285 16.07 -13.07 -5.12
CA ALA A 285 17.01 -14.15 -5.41
C ALA A 285 18.41 -13.62 -5.75
N ALA A 286 18.50 -12.57 -6.57
CA ALA A 286 19.77 -11.93 -6.92
C ALA A 286 20.44 -11.31 -5.69
N LEU A 287 19.70 -10.55 -4.88
CA LEU A 287 20.19 -9.99 -3.63
C LEU A 287 20.63 -11.07 -2.63
N SER A 288 19.89 -12.19 -2.57
CA SER A 288 20.27 -13.33 -1.74
C SER A 288 21.59 -13.94 -2.21
N ALA A 289 21.78 -14.14 -3.51
CA ALA A 289 22.99 -14.70 -4.07
C ALA A 289 24.21 -13.79 -3.82
N GLU A 290 24.06 -12.48 -4.03
CA GLU A 290 25.11 -11.49 -3.76
C GLU A 290 25.53 -11.48 -2.29
N ARG A 291 24.56 -11.46 -1.37
CA ARG A 291 24.83 -11.43 0.08
C ARG A 291 25.44 -12.73 0.60
N CYS A 292 25.21 -13.86 -0.07
CA CYS A 292 25.83 -15.14 0.25
C CYS A 292 27.29 -15.24 -0.20
N ALA A 293 27.65 -14.66 -1.35
CA ALA A 293 28.98 -14.84 -1.96
C ALA A 293 30.14 -14.37 -1.04
N GLY A 294 29.89 -13.39 -0.17
CA GLY A 294 30.87 -12.86 0.78
C GLY A 294 30.77 -13.41 2.21
N MET A 295 29.80 -14.26 2.53
CA MET A 295 29.62 -14.76 3.90
C MET A 295 30.62 -15.87 4.23
N ARG A 296 31.42 -15.67 5.28
CA ARG A 296 32.26 -16.69 5.91
C ARG A 296 32.12 -16.62 7.43
N GLY A 297 32.25 -17.77 8.10
CA GLY A 297 32.03 -17.90 9.54
C GLY A 297 30.58 -18.21 9.93
N ARG A 298 30.35 -18.44 11.23
CA ARG A 298 29.04 -18.80 11.83
C ARG A 298 28.39 -20.11 11.36
N GLU A 299 29.19 -21.05 10.89
CA GLU A 299 28.72 -22.40 10.51
C GLU A 299 28.02 -23.12 11.67
N GLY A 300 28.48 -22.89 12.91
CA GLY A 300 27.83 -23.45 14.10
C GLY A 300 26.40 -22.95 14.33
N LEU A 301 26.11 -21.66 14.12
CA LEU A 301 24.76 -21.11 14.27
C LEU A 301 23.86 -21.56 13.11
N LEU A 302 24.39 -21.58 11.89
CA LEU A 302 23.69 -22.10 10.71
C LEU A 302 23.31 -23.58 10.91
N GLY A 303 24.24 -24.39 11.44
CA GLY A 303 23.99 -25.80 11.77
C GLY A 303 22.89 -25.97 12.81
N LYS A 304 22.88 -25.16 13.88
CA LYS A 304 21.80 -25.18 14.89
C LYS A 304 20.43 -24.84 14.29
N LEU A 305 20.35 -23.85 13.40
CA LEU A 305 19.10 -23.50 12.70
C LEU A 305 18.62 -24.64 11.81
N CYS A 306 19.52 -25.23 11.02
CA CYS A 306 19.21 -26.37 10.16
C CYS A 306 18.74 -27.59 10.99
N LEU A 307 19.38 -27.88 12.12
CA LEU A 307 18.98 -28.96 13.03
C LEU A 307 17.59 -28.73 13.62
N ALA A 308 17.31 -27.52 14.12
CA ALA A 308 15.98 -27.19 14.67
C ALA A 308 14.87 -27.32 13.62
N MET A 309 15.13 -26.97 12.37
CA MET A 309 14.18 -27.16 11.27
C MET A 309 13.99 -28.63 10.92
N TRP A 310 15.07 -29.40 10.82
CA TRP A 310 15.01 -30.84 10.55
C TRP A 310 14.24 -31.62 11.64
N GLU A 311 14.50 -31.33 12.92
CA GLU A 311 13.80 -31.98 14.04
C GLU A 311 12.30 -31.69 14.05
N SER A 312 11.90 -30.53 13.51
CA SER A 312 10.52 -30.06 13.55
C SER A 312 9.71 -30.37 12.28
N THR A 313 10.32 -30.86 11.20
CA THR A 313 9.66 -31.08 9.88
C THR A 313 8.37 -31.89 9.97
N ASN A 314 8.30 -32.91 10.83
CA ASN A 314 7.15 -33.82 10.93
C ASN A 314 6.10 -33.39 11.97
N ALA A 315 6.28 -32.25 12.64
CA ALA A 315 5.40 -31.81 13.71
C ALA A 315 4.96 -30.35 13.50
N GLN A 316 3.88 -29.97 14.18
CA GLN A 316 3.52 -28.57 14.29
C GLN A 316 4.52 -27.88 15.23
N HIS A 317 5.08 -26.74 14.81
CA HIS A 317 6.12 -26.04 15.56
C HIS A 317 5.98 -24.52 15.43
N SER A 318 6.62 -23.77 16.32
CA SER A 318 6.64 -22.30 16.26
C SER A 318 7.60 -21.78 15.17
N PRO A 319 7.41 -20.55 14.65
CA PRO A 319 8.39 -19.88 13.81
C PRO A 319 9.74 -19.70 14.52
N LEU A 320 10.84 -19.82 13.77
CA LEU A 320 12.19 -19.57 14.29
C LEU A 320 12.53 -18.09 14.17
N VAL A 321 13.02 -17.49 15.25
CA VAL A 321 13.33 -16.06 15.34
C VAL A 321 14.84 -15.85 15.42
N VAL A 322 15.41 -15.22 14.40
CA VAL A 322 16.81 -14.80 14.36
C VAL A 322 16.92 -13.34 14.82
N HIS A 323 17.55 -13.08 15.95
CA HIS A 323 17.68 -11.73 16.49
C HIS A 323 19.13 -11.34 16.75
N GLY A 324 19.39 -10.04 16.88
CA GLY A 324 20.72 -9.49 17.10
C GLY A 324 20.73 -7.99 16.80
N ALA A 325 21.79 -7.28 17.19
CA ALA A 325 21.90 -5.85 16.91
C ALA A 325 21.92 -5.52 15.39
N SER A 326 21.57 -4.29 15.03
CA SER A 326 21.66 -3.80 13.65
C SER A 326 23.10 -3.91 13.10
N GLY A 327 23.25 -4.37 11.85
CA GLY A 327 24.56 -4.53 11.21
C GLY A 327 25.32 -5.81 11.57
N MET A 328 24.78 -6.68 12.43
CA MET A 328 25.42 -7.96 12.81
C MET A 328 25.31 -9.06 11.74
N GLY A 329 24.83 -8.78 10.52
CA GLY A 329 24.82 -9.78 9.43
C GLY A 329 23.68 -10.80 9.48
N LYS A 330 22.57 -10.49 10.16
CA LYS A 330 21.34 -11.33 10.20
C LYS A 330 20.85 -11.69 8.79
N THR A 331 20.74 -10.71 7.90
CA THR A 331 20.27 -10.95 6.53
C THR A 331 21.19 -11.89 5.75
N ALA A 332 22.51 -11.75 5.88
CA ALA A 332 23.47 -12.63 5.20
C ALA A 332 23.33 -14.08 5.68
N LEU A 333 23.15 -14.27 7.00
CA LEU A 333 22.87 -15.59 7.59
C LEU A 333 21.60 -16.22 7.02
N LEU A 334 20.51 -15.44 6.92
CA LEU A 334 19.25 -15.92 6.33
C LEU A 334 19.36 -16.26 4.84
N CYS A 335 20.09 -15.46 4.07
CA CYS A 335 20.35 -15.76 2.65
C CYS A 335 21.15 -17.07 2.52
N LYS A 336 22.15 -17.29 3.38
CA LYS A 336 22.96 -18.51 3.36
C LYS A 336 22.14 -19.72 3.79
N LEU A 337 21.27 -19.55 4.79
CA LEU A 337 20.29 -20.54 5.22
C LEU A 337 19.37 -20.96 4.05
N ALA A 338 18.85 -20.00 3.28
CA ALA A 338 18.01 -20.27 2.11
C ALA A 338 18.70 -21.14 1.04
N GLN A 339 20.01 -20.99 0.87
CA GLN A 339 20.81 -21.76 -0.09
C GLN A 339 21.12 -23.18 0.42
N GLU A 340 21.58 -23.31 1.66
CA GLU A 340 22.00 -24.61 2.23
C GLU A 340 20.80 -25.51 2.56
N LEU A 341 19.63 -24.95 2.86
CA LEU A 341 18.47 -25.73 3.25
C LEU A 341 17.89 -26.61 2.15
N ARG A 342 18.13 -26.30 0.87
CA ARG A 342 17.77 -27.21 -0.22
C ARG A 342 18.59 -28.51 -0.18
N ASN A 343 19.81 -28.45 0.36
CA ASN A 343 20.66 -29.62 0.54
C ASN A 343 20.27 -30.39 1.81
N VAL A 344 19.82 -29.67 2.84
CA VAL A 344 19.53 -30.24 4.17
C VAL A 344 18.12 -30.79 4.27
N LEU A 345 17.06 -30.10 3.86
CA LEU A 345 15.68 -30.58 4.07
C LEU A 345 15.20 -31.47 2.90
N ASP A 346 15.00 -30.86 1.75
CA ASP A 346 14.51 -31.51 0.54
C ASP A 346 15.03 -30.74 -0.69
N PRO A 347 15.68 -31.41 -1.67
CA PRO A 347 16.11 -30.81 -2.93
C PRO A 347 14.98 -30.14 -3.72
N ARG A 348 13.73 -30.55 -3.49
CA ARG A 348 12.51 -29.99 -4.11
C ARG A 348 11.81 -28.94 -3.25
N ALA A 349 12.38 -28.56 -2.10
CA ALA A 349 11.78 -27.57 -1.21
C ALA A 349 11.57 -26.23 -1.92
N VAL A 350 10.37 -25.67 -1.73
CA VAL A 350 10.03 -24.32 -2.18
C VAL A 350 10.58 -23.34 -1.16
N VAL A 351 11.41 -22.39 -1.61
CA VAL A 351 12.02 -21.37 -0.75
C VAL A 351 11.53 -19.99 -1.18
N VAL A 352 10.84 -19.31 -0.28
CA VAL A 352 10.35 -17.93 -0.46
C VAL A 352 11.12 -17.02 0.50
N ILE A 353 11.97 -16.15 -0.05
CA ILE A 353 12.78 -15.20 0.72
C ILE A 353 12.30 -13.77 0.47
N ARG A 354 12.01 -13.05 1.56
CA ARG A 354 11.60 -11.64 1.53
C ARG A 354 12.57 -10.81 2.36
N LEU A 355 13.34 -9.97 1.66
CA LEU A 355 14.28 -9.02 2.27
C LEU A 355 13.61 -7.66 2.48
N LEU A 356 12.88 -7.49 3.59
CA LEU A 356 12.02 -6.30 3.80
C LEU A 356 12.83 -5.00 3.85
N SER A 357 14.04 -5.05 4.41
CA SER A 357 14.94 -3.90 4.50
C SER A 357 15.61 -3.51 3.18
N ALA A 358 15.55 -4.37 2.14
CA ALA A 358 16.22 -4.12 0.86
C ALA A 358 15.31 -3.44 -0.17
N CYS A 359 13.99 -3.52 0.03
CA CYS A 359 13.01 -3.17 -0.99
C CYS A 359 12.17 -1.92 -0.69
N HIS A 360 12.41 -1.17 0.40
CA HIS A 360 11.67 0.08 0.64
C HIS A 360 12.39 1.02 1.66
N PRO A 361 12.48 2.35 1.43
CA PRO A 361 13.06 3.29 2.38
C PRO A 361 12.09 3.73 3.49
N LEU A 362 10.78 3.69 3.23
CA LEU A 362 9.76 3.57 4.29
C LEU A 362 9.50 2.10 4.61
N SER A 363 8.87 1.83 5.73
CA SER A 363 8.55 0.50 6.18
C SER A 363 7.52 -0.20 5.26
N PRO A 364 7.78 -1.38 4.65
CA PRO A 364 6.80 -2.04 3.76
C PRO A 364 5.49 -2.35 4.46
N ASP A 365 4.40 -2.18 3.71
CA ASP A 365 3.05 -2.56 4.13
C ASP A 365 2.93 -4.09 4.18
N VAL A 366 2.39 -4.60 5.30
CA VAL A 366 2.17 -6.03 5.53
C VAL A 366 1.28 -6.64 4.44
N ASP A 367 0.30 -5.91 3.91
CA ASP A 367 -0.59 -6.41 2.87
C ASP A 367 0.12 -6.61 1.54
N HIS A 368 1.08 -5.74 1.22
CA HIS A 368 1.88 -5.90 0.03
C HIS A 368 2.80 -7.12 0.15
N VAL A 369 3.43 -7.29 1.32
CA VAL A 369 4.31 -8.44 1.60
C VAL A 369 3.52 -9.75 1.54
N LEU A 370 2.36 -9.83 2.20
CA LEU A 370 1.52 -11.02 2.22
C LEU A 370 0.94 -11.35 0.85
N ARG A 371 0.50 -10.36 0.08
CA ARG A 371 0.07 -10.58 -1.32
C ARG A 371 1.18 -11.22 -2.12
N SER A 372 2.35 -10.61 -2.15
CA SER A 372 3.51 -11.11 -2.90
C SER A 372 3.86 -12.54 -2.49
N VAL A 373 4.00 -12.81 -1.18
CA VAL A 373 4.30 -14.15 -0.67
C VAL A 373 3.21 -15.17 -1.06
N CYS A 374 1.93 -14.82 -0.94
CA CYS A 374 0.83 -15.69 -1.35
C CYS A 374 0.87 -16.00 -2.84
N PHE A 375 1.08 -14.99 -3.70
CA PHE A 375 1.22 -15.19 -5.14
C PHE A 375 2.40 -16.11 -5.47
N GLN A 376 3.56 -15.88 -4.85
CA GLN A 376 4.77 -16.70 -5.06
C GLN A 376 4.56 -18.16 -4.66
N ILE A 377 3.99 -18.41 -3.47
CA ILE A 377 3.68 -19.77 -3.00
C ILE A 377 2.67 -20.44 -3.93
N CYS A 378 1.62 -19.71 -4.34
CA CYS A 378 0.62 -20.25 -5.25
C CYS A 378 1.22 -20.65 -6.60
N LEU A 379 2.06 -19.80 -7.19
CA LEU A 379 2.74 -20.10 -8.44
C LEU A 379 3.70 -21.29 -8.31
N ALA A 380 4.48 -21.35 -7.23
CA ALA A 380 5.45 -22.42 -7.01
C ALA A 380 4.79 -23.78 -6.70
N CYS A 381 3.65 -23.79 -6.00
CA CYS A 381 2.93 -25.00 -5.59
C CYS A 381 1.78 -25.37 -6.55
N GLY A 382 1.59 -24.65 -7.66
CA GLY A 382 0.49 -24.88 -8.60
C GLY A 382 -0.91 -24.65 -8.01
N LEU A 383 -1.03 -23.74 -7.05
CA LEU A 383 -2.29 -23.36 -6.42
C LEU A 383 -2.88 -22.09 -7.06
N THR A 384 -4.18 -21.89 -6.89
CA THR A 384 -4.87 -20.71 -7.41
C THR A 384 -4.47 -19.44 -6.63
N PRO A 385 -4.07 -18.35 -7.31
CA PRO A 385 -3.74 -17.08 -6.65
C PRO A 385 -4.98 -16.41 -6.02
N PRO A 386 -4.79 -15.50 -5.04
CA PRO A 386 -5.90 -14.80 -4.41
C PRO A 386 -6.61 -13.87 -5.42
N PRO A 387 -7.95 -13.92 -5.53
CA PRO A 387 -8.73 -12.96 -6.30
C PRO A 387 -8.49 -11.52 -5.79
N PRO A 388 -8.62 -10.49 -6.65
CA PRO A 388 -8.37 -9.09 -6.28
C PRO A 388 -9.24 -8.57 -5.12
N LEU A 389 -10.45 -9.12 -4.95
CA LEU A 389 -11.33 -8.82 -3.81
C LEU A 389 -10.71 -9.26 -2.47
N ILE A 390 -10.07 -10.44 -2.45
CA ILE A 390 -9.35 -10.99 -1.28
C ILE A 390 -8.01 -10.28 -1.09
N ALA A 391 -7.29 -10.02 -2.19
CA ALA A 391 -5.97 -9.42 -2.15
C ALA A 391 -5.98 -7.98 -1.60
N ASN A 392 -7.10 -7.26 -1.73
CA ASN A 392 -7.22 -5.87 -1.32
C ASN A 392 -7.80 -5.69 0.10
N THR A 393 -8.05 -6.79 0.83
CA THR A 393 -8.61 -6.75 2.18
C THR A 393 -7.68 -7.46 3.17
N HIS A 394 -7.00 -6.70 4.05
CA HIS A 394 -5.99 -7.22 5.01
C HIS A 394 -6.42 -8.51 5.71
N VAL A 395 -7.63 -8.51 6.27
CA VAL A 395 -8.16 -9.64 7.05
C VAL A 395 -8.33 -10.90 6.19
N GLU A 396 -8.86 -10.76 4.97
CA GLU A 396 -9.06 -11.90 4.07
C GLU A 396 -7.73 -12.42 3.54
N LEU A 397 -6.78 -11.53 3.29
CA LEU A 397 -5.43 -11.87 2.86
C LEU A 397 -4.67 -12.66 3.94
N VAL A 398 -4.75 -12.25 5.21
CA VAL A 398 -4.15 -12.99 6.33
C VAL A 398 -4.75 -14.39 6.46
N LYS A 399 -6.08 -14.53 6.32
CA LYS A 399 -6.73 -15.84 6.32
C LYS A 399 -6.34 -16.70 5.13
N PHE A 400 -6.28 -16.09 3.95
CA PHE A 400 -5.83 -16.77 2.75
C PHE A 400 -4.41 -17.31 2.96
N PHE A 401 -3.51 -16.50 3.51
CA PHE A 401 -2.14 -16.88 3.84
C PHE A 401 -2.09 -18.07 4.81
N GLN A 402 -2.82 -18.01 5.93
CA GLN A 402 -2.85 -19.12 6.91
C GLN A 402 -3.40 -20.42 6.29
N ASN A 403 -4.50 -20.33 5.52
CA ASN A 403 -5.08 -21.47 4.82
C ASN A 403 -4.14 -22.04 3.73
N LEU A 404 -3.35 -21.17 3.10
CA LEU A 404 -2.37 -21.55 2.10
C LEU A 404 -1.27 -22.43 2.72
N LEU A 405 -0.75 -22.08 3.90
CA LEU A 405 0.25 -22.89 4.60
C LEU A 405 -0.28 -24.30 4.91
N VAL A 406 -1.53 -24.41 5.36
CA VAL A 406 -2.17 -25.71 5.63
C VAL A 406 -2.35 -26.54 4.35
N LYS A 407 -2.75 -25.91 3.24
CA LYS A 407 -2.88 -26.59 1.94
C LYS A 407 -1.54 -27.13 1.43
N VAL A 408 -0.46 -26.35 1.56
CA VAL A 408 0.89 -26.79 1.14
C VAL A 408 1.36 -27.97 2.00
N SER A 409 1.13 -27.91 3.31
CA SER A 409 1.41 -29.03 4.22
C SER A 409 0.66 -30.32 3.83
N GLN A 410 -0.63 -30.20 3.47
CA GLN A 410 -1.46 -31.33 3.02
C GLN A 410 -1.01 -31.94 1.68
N GLN A 411 -0.35 -31.16 0.81
CA GLN A 411 0.23 -31.65 -0.43
C GLN A 411 1.53 -32.44 -0.20
N GLY A 412 2.13 -32.34 0.98
CA GLY A 412 3.41 -32.98 1.31
C GLY A 412 4.64 -32.24 0.76
N SER A 413 4.47 -31.02 0.26
CA SER A 413 5.58 -30.19 -0.23
C SER A 413 6.29 -29.49 0.92
N THR A 414 7.63 -29.54 0.94
CA THR A 414 8.44 -28.80 1.90
C THR A 414 8.48 -27.31 1.51
N LEU A 415 8.03 -26.42 2.38
CA LEU A 415 8.01 -24.97 2.15
C LEU A 415 8.80 -24.23 3.21
N LEU A 416 9.72 -23.36 2.80
CA LEU A 416 10.45 -22.43 3.65
C LEU A 416 10.08 -21.00 3.33
N ILE A 417 9.62 -20.25 4.34
CA ILE A 417 9.36 -18.82 4.26
C ILE A 417 10.35 -18.08 5.14
N ILE A 418 11.14 -17.19 4.55
CA ILE A 418 12.09 -16.33 5.27
C ILE A 418 11.64 -14.87 5.15
N LEU A 419 11.33 -14.23 6.28
CA LEU A 419 11.00 -12.81 6.36
C LEU A 419 12.10 -12.07 7.14
N ASP A 420 12.92 -11.28 6.44
CA ASP A 420 14.04 -10.56 7.04
C ASP A 420 13.63 -9.14 7.47
N SER A 421 13.97 -8.78 8.72
CA SER A 421 13.80 -7.47 9.35
C SER A 421 12.33 -7.04 9.55
N LEU A 422 11.56 -7.79 10.36
CA LEU A 422 10.17 -7.47 10.70
C LEU A 422 10.00 -6.11 11.40
N ASP A 423 11.04 -5.63 12.10
CA ASP A 423 11.13 -4.29 12.70
C ASP A 423 11.02 -3.15 11.68
N GLN A 424 11.10 -3.47 10.39
CA GLN A 424 10.95 -2.53 9.29
C GLN A 424 9.53 -2.52 8.72
N LEU A 425 8.56 -3.28 9.22
CA LEU A 425 7.18 -3.20 8.72
C LEU A 425 6.50 -1.89 9.15
N SER A 426 5.60 -1.39 8.29
CA SER A 426 4.78 -0.23 8.67
C SER A 426 3.88 -0.62 9.82
N ASP A 427 3.50 0.33 10.66
CA ASP A 427 2.50 0.05 11.70
C ASP A 427 1.06 0.08 11.15
N GLU A 428 0.92 0.09 9.81
CA GLU A 428 -0.38 -0.04 9.15
C GLU A 428 -1.02 -1.37 9.55
N HIS A 429 -2.33 -1.36 9.81
CA HIS A 429 -3.07 -2.51 10.35
C HIS A 429 -2.50 -3.11 11.65
N HIS A 430 -1.75 -2.31 12.43
CA HIS A 430 -1.05 -2.76 13.63
C HIS A 430 -0.10 -3.95 13.36
N ALA A 431 0.54 -3.98 12.19
CA ALA A 431 1.41 -5.08 11.78
C ALA A 431 2.55 -5.35 12.77
N ARG A 432 3.00 -4.35 13.55
CA ARG A 432 4.04 -4.46 14.59
C ARG A 432 3.58 -5.24 15.84
N ARG A 433 2.26 -5.43 15.99
CA ARG A 433 1.69 -6.38 16.99
C ARG A 433 1.74 -7.83 16.51
N LEU A 434 2.11 -8.06 15.24
CA LEU A 434 2.37 -9.37 14.65
C LEU A 434 1.18 -10.35 14.75
N HIS A 435 -0.06 -9.86 14.80
CA HIS A 435 -1.25 -10.74 14.83
C HIS A 435 -1.39 -11.59 13.56
N TRP A 436 -0.97 -11.05 12.42
CA TRP A 436 -0.99 -11.71 11.12
C TRP A 436 -0.03 -12.91 11.02
N LEU A 437 1.07 -12.89 11.76
CA LEU A 437 2.07 -13.96 11.78
C LEU A 437 1.53 -15.16 12.57
N PRO A 438 1.51 -16.39 12.03
CA PRO A 438 1.01 -17.55 12.78
C PRO A 438 1.89 -17.86 14.00
N ALA A 439 1.27 -18.22 15.13
CA ALA A 439 2.00 -18.68 16.32
C ALA A 439 2.54 -20.11 16.13
N ASP A 440 1.79 -20.94 15.39
CA ASP A 440 2.14 -22.30 15.05
C ASP A 440 2.15 -22.50 13.53
N VAL A 441 3.16 -23.20 13.03
CA VAL A 441 3.37 -23.51 11.63
C VAL A 441 3.09 -25.00 11.40
N PRO A 442 2.34 -25.39 10.34
CA PRO A 442 1.99 -26.78 10.09
C PRO A 442 3.20 -27.63 9.66
N PRO A 443 3.13 -28.97 9.76
CA PRO A 443 4.21 -29.87 9.33
C PRO A 443 4.65 -29.63 7.89
N ASN A 444 5.92 -29.88 7.57
CA ASN A 444 6.56 -29.61 6.28
C ASN A 444 6.63 -28.12 5.87
N VAL A 445 6.13 -27.20 6.70
CA VAL A 445 6.22 -25.76 6.46
C VAL A 445 7.09 -25.14 7.55
N HIS A 446 8.14 -24.43 7.15
CA HIS A 446 9.05 -23.76 8.06
C HIS A 446 9.02 -22.25 7.83
N MET A 447 8.99 -21.49 8.93
CA MET A 447 9.00 -20.03 8.89
C MET A 447 10.15 -19.49 9.74
N VAL A 448 11.00 -18.67 9.12
CA VAL A 448 12.13 -18.02 9.78
C VAL A 448 11.97 -16.52 9.65
N VAL A 449 11.99 -15.82 10.78
CA VAL A 449 11.85 -14.36 10.84
C VAL A 449 13.08 -13.74 11.48
N SER A 450 13.49 -12.54 11.04
CA SER A 450 14.53 -11.77 11.74
C SER A 450 14.05 -10.43 12.27
N THR A 451 14.67 -9.98 13.36
CA THR A 451 14.36 -8.70 14.02
C THR A 451 15.58 -8.16 14.79
N ASP A 452 15.54 -6.88 15.17
CA ASP A 452 16.52 -6.28 16.09
C ASP A 452 16.15 -6.61 17.55
N THR A 453 17.14 -7.00 18.37
CA THR A 453 16.92 -7.40 19.77
C THR A 453 16.30 -6.28 20.62
N GLY A 454 16.55 -5.01 20.27
CA GLY A 454 16.01 -3.85 20.97
C GLY A 454 14.65 -3.35 20.47
N SER A 455 14.03 -4.04 19.49
CA SER A 455 12.81 -3.59 18.83
C SER A 455 11.52 -3.93 19.60
N GLN A 456 10.43 -3.21 19.31
CA GLN A 456 9.11 -3.52 19.88
C GLN A 456 8.59 -4.86 19.36
N GLU A 457 8.91 -5.20 18.12
CA GLU A 457 8.52 -6.43 17.45
C GLU A 457 9.14 -7.65 18.11
N PHE A 458 10.39 -7.54 18.57
CA PHE A 458 11.04 -8.60 19.35
C PHE A 458 10.33 -8.84 20.69
N ALA A 459 9.89 -7.77 21.37
CA ALA A 459 9.10 -7.89 22.59
C ALA A 459 7.73 -8.56 22.31
N SER A 460 7.06 -8.16 21.23
CA SER A 460 5.82 -8.79 20.77
C SER A 460 6.01 -10.28 20.43
N LEU A 461 7.10 -10.66 19.75
CA LEU A 461 7.44 -12.05 19.45
C LEU A 461 7.69 -12.87 20.71
N ARG A 462 8.40 -12.31 21.70
CA ARG A 462 8.63 -12.98 22.99
C ARG A 462 7.36 -13.19 23.80
N LEU A 463 6.39 -12.27 23.71
CA LEU A 463 5.08 -12.44 24.35
C LEU A 463 4.22 -13.47 23.62
N LYS A 464 4.39 -13.62 22.30
CA LYS A 464 3.58 -14.51 21.47
C LYS A 464 4.09 -15.95 21.40
N LEU A 465 5.42 -16.15 21.43
CA LEU A 465 6.06 -17.46 21.33
C LEU A 465 6.55 -17.90 22.71
N GLU A 466 5.91 -18.93 23.28
CA GLU A 466 6.22 -19.45 24.62
C GLU A 466 7.52 -20.28 24.66
N SER A 467 8.04 -20.73 23.51
CA SER A 467 9.17 -21.66 23.40
C SER A 467 10.54 -20.94 23.33
N SER A 468 11.35 -21.08 24.38
CA SER A 468 12.72 -20.51 24.42
C SER A 468 13.66 -21.09 23.36
N GLY A 469 13.39 -22.31 22.85
CA GLY A 469 14.17 -22.96 21.79
C GLY A 469 14.01 -22.36 20.40
N SER A 470 13.10 -21.39 20.21
CA SER A 470 12.83 -20.76 18.91
C SER A 470 13.68 -19.51 18.64
N PHE A 471 14.47 -19.04 19.61
CA PHE A 471 15.22 -17.79 19.50
C PHE A 471 16.72 -18.05 19.28
N PHE A 472 17.27 -17.46 18.22
CA PHE A 472 18.66 -17.62 17.81
C PHE A 472 19.34 -16.25 17.75
N GLU A 473 20.29 -16.02 18.65
CA GLU A 473 21.05 -14.77 18.71
C GLU A 473 22.23 -14.75 17.74
N VAL A 474 22.40 -13.64 17.03
CA VAL A 474 23.52 -13.39 16.13
C VAL A 474 24.55 -12.50 16.84
N GLU A 475 25.61 -13.12 17.33
CA GLU A 475 26.72 -12.49 18.05
C GLU A 475 27.73 -11.79 17.13
N SER A 476 28.64 -11.01 17.73
CA SER A 476 29.77 -10.37 17.05
C SER A 476 30.75 -11.42 16.47
N LEU A 477 31.42 -11.05 15.39
CA LEU A 477 32.42 -11.90 14.74
C LEU A 477 33.75 -11.85 15.50
N SER A 478 34.45 -12.98 15.51
CA SER A 478 35.82 -13.05 16.03
C SER A 478 36.85 -12.41 15.09
N ALA A 479 38.03 -12.09 15.60
CA ALA A 479 39.13 -11.53 14.80
C ALA A 479 39.56 -12.45 13.66
N ASP A 480 39.55 -13.77 13.89
CA ASP A 480 39.94 -14.78 12.90
C ASP A 480 38.91 -14.88 11.77
N GLU A 481 37.62 -14.88 12.11
CA GLU A 481 36.54 -14.82 11.11
C GLU A 481 36.61 -13.51 10.31
N GLY A 482 36.86 -12.38 10.97
CA GLY A 482 37.05 -11.09 10.31
C GLY A 482 38.21 -11.09 9.32
N LYS A 483 39.35 -11.70 9.68
CA LYS A 483 40.51 -11.84 8.79
C LYS A 483 40.18 -12.72 7.57
N GLN A 484 39.47 -13.82 7.75
CA GLN A 484 39.05 -14.67 6.62
C GLN A 484 38.13 -13.92 5.65
N ILE A 485 37.19 -13.13 6.16
CA ILE A 485 36.31 -12.28 5.35
C ILE A 485 37.13 -11.23 4.60
N LEU A 486 38.05 -10.54 5.28
CA LEU A 486 38.97 -9.56 4.71
C LEU A 486 39.76 -10.14 3.52
N ASP A 487 40.47 -11.25 3.76
CA ASP A 487 41.31 -11.89 2.75
C ASP A 487 40.49 -12.41 1.55
N SER A 488 39.26 -12.88 1.80
CA SER A 488 38.39 -13.38 0.73
C SER A 488 37.78 -12.27 -0.13
N SER A 489 37.38 -11.15 0.48
CA SER A 489 36.83 -9.99 -0.22
C SER A 489 37.88 -9.28 -1.08
N LEU A 490 39.10 -9.19 -0.55
CA LEU A 490 40.25 -8.64 -1.28
C LEU A 490 40.63 -9.54 -2.46
N ARG A 491 40.74 -10.86 -2.26
CA ARG A 491 40.98 -11.82 -3.35
C ARG A 491 39.91 -11.77 -4.45
N ALA A 492 38.63 -11.67 -4.07
CA ALA A 492 37.54 -11.52 -5.03
C ALA A 492 37.65 -10.22 -5.86
N SER A 493 38.28 -9.19 -5.30
CA SER A 493 38.53 -7.91 -5.98
C SER A 493 39.90 -7.85 -6.67
N GLN A 494 40.65 -8.96 -6.76
CA GLN A 494 42.03 -9.00 -7.28
C GLN A 494 42.97 -8.01 -6.56
N ARG A 495 42.82 -7.91 -5.23
CA ARG A 495 43.64 -7.04 -4.37
C ARG A 495 44.19 -7.78 -3.16
N THR A 496 45.22 -7.19 -2.56
CA THR A 496 45.83 -7.54 -1.28
C THR A 496 46.10 -6.25 -0.49
N LEU A 497 46.49 -6.36 0.78
CA LEU A 497 46.90 -5.21 1.62
C LEU A 497 48.29 -5.46 2.19
N THR A 498 49.02 -4.39 2.50
CA THR A 498 50.29 -4.52 3.22
C THR A 498 50.05 -5.05 4.64
N PRO A 499 51.03 -5.70 5.29
CA PRO A 499 50.89 -6.18 6.66
C PRO A 499 50.48 -5.08 7.65
N GLU A 500 51.00 -3.87 7.49
CA GLU A 500 50.68 -2.73 8.33
C GLU A 500 49.22 -2.27 8.15
N GLN A 501 48.76 -2.19 6.90
CA GLN A 501 47.38 -1.83 6.56
C GLN A 501 46.40 -2.90 7.08
N SER A 502 46.70 -4.19 6.88
CA SER A 502 45.88 -5.30 7.36
C SER A 502 45.77 -5.31 8.89
N ASN A 503 46.89 -5.09 9.60
CA ASN A 503 46.89 -4.99 11.06
C ASN A 503 46.07 -3.80 11.57
N ALA A 504 46.10 -2.65 10.88
CA ALA A 504 45.29 -1.49 11.24
C ALA A 504 43.78 -1.79 11.10
N VAL A 505 43.37 -2.43 9.99
CA VAL A 505 41.98 -2.85 9.75
C VAL A 505 41.50 -3.82 10.84
N LEU A 506 42.29 -4.84 11.16
CA LEU A 506 41.92 -5.85 12.16
C LEU A 506 41.79 -5.26 13.57
N ARG A 507 42.66 -4.31 13.96
CA ARG A 507 42.56 -3.62 15.26
C ARG A 507 41.28 -2.78 15.39
N SER A 508 40.92 -2.03 14.35
CA SER A 508 39.66 -1.26 14.33
C SER A 508 38.45 -2.20 14.35
N PHE A 509 38.48 -3.28 13.58
CA PHE A 509 37.40 -4.27 13.56
C PHE A 509 37.20 -4.98 14.91
N GLN A 510 38.27 -5.36 15.61
CA GLN A 510 38.20 -6.05 16.90
C GLN A 510 37.42 -5.30 17.98
N GLN A 511 37.35 -3.97 17.89
CA GLN A 511 36.63 -3.15 18.87
C GLN A 511 35.11 -3.31 18.79
N THR A 512 34.57 -3.60 17.60
CA THR A 512 33.12 -3.73 17.39
C THR A 512 32.67 -5.13 17.00
N GLY A 513 33.53 -5.92 16.35
CA GLY A 513 33.20 -7.24 15.79
C GLY A 513 32.01 -7.23 14.82
N SER A 514 31.66 -6.07 14.27
CA SER A 514 30.50 -5.89 13.41
C SER A 514 30.85 -6.18 11.93
N PRO A 515 30.14 -7.10 11.25
CA PRO A 515 30.30 -7.33 9.81
C PRO A 515 30.09 -6.07 8.97
N LEU A 516 29.15 -5.21 9.36
CA LEU A 516 28.89 -3.96 8.66
C LEU A 516 30.09 -3.01 8.76
N HIS A 517 30.70 -2.90 9.95
CA HIS A 517 31.90 -2.09 10.14
C HIS A 517 33.02 -2.57 9.22
N LEU A 518 33.27 -3.88 9.19
CA LEU A 518 34.26 -4.49 8.32
C LEU A 518 33.96 -4.25 6.83
N LYS A 519 32.70 -4.33 6.40
CA LYS A 519 32.30 -4.04 5.01
C LYS A 519 32.59 -2.59 4.62
N LEU A 520 32.31 -1.62 5.51
CA LEU A 520 32.60 -0.20 5.26
C LEU A 520 34.12 0.05 5.16
N ILE A 521 34.90 -0.55 6.06
CA ILE A 521 36.37 -0.49 6.00
C ILE A 521 36.88 -1.13 4.71
N LEU A 522 36.36 -2.29 4.32
CA LEU A 522 36.72 -2.98 3.08
C LEU A 522 36.41 -2.13 1.84
N ALA A 523 35.26 -1.45 1.80
CA ALA A 523 34.91 -0.56 0.70
C ALA A 523 35.91 0.59 0.54
N ALA A 524 36.42 1.13 1.66
CA ALA A 524 37.52 2.10 1.64
C ALA A 524 38.86 1.43 1.24
N ALA A 525 39.18 0.28 1.82
CA ALA A 525 40.45 -0.43 1.62
C ALA A 525 40.66 -0.92 0.18
N LYS A 526 39.59 -1.26 -0.55
CA LYS A 526 39.63 -1.58 -1.99
C LYS A 526 40.23 -0.45 -2.84
N ARG A 527 40.30 0.79 -2.33
CA ARG A 527 40.87 1.96 -3.02
C ARG A 527 42.31 2.27 -2.62
N TRP A 528 42.85 1.66 -1.56
CA TRP A 528 44.18 1.94 -1.06
C TRP A 528 45.27 1.31 -1.92
N THR A 529 46.27 2.11 -2.27
CA THR A 529 47.49 1.62 -2.89
C THR A 529 48.50 1.20 -1.82
N SER A 530 49.53 0.44 -2.21
CA SER A 530 50.58 0.00 -1.28
C SER A 530 51.40 1.15 -0.68
N PHE A 531 51.30 2.35 -1.25
CA PHE A 531 52.00 3.56 -0.81
C PHE A 531 51.08 4.58 -0.11
N THR A 532 49.81 4.26 0.14
CA THR A 532 48.93 5.08 0.98
C THR A 532 49.44 5.06 2.43
N PRO A 533 49.79 6.21 3.03
CA PRO A 533 50.34 6.26 4.39
C PRO A 533 49.28 5.92 5.44
N LEU A 534 49.70 5.37 6.58
CA LEU A 534 48.79 4.96 7.66
C LEU A 534 47.91 6.10 8.20
N THR A 535 48.40 7.36 8.13
CA THR A 535 47.65 8.55 8.55
C THR A 535 46.46 8.89 7.66
N GLU A 536 46.45 8.42 6.41
CA GLU A 536 45.39 8.68 5.42
C GLU A 536 44.36 7.54 5.35
N LEU A 537 44.55 6.45 6.11
CA LEU A 537 43.64 5.29 6.07
C LEU A 537 42.26 5.57 6.68
N CYS A 538 42.06 6.71 7.37
CA CYS A 538 40.78 7.20 7.89
C CYS A 538 39.86 6.07 8.40
N LEU A 539 40.34 5.32 9.38
CA LEU A 539 39.62 4.21 10.02
C LEU A 539 38.84 4.72 11.23
N GLY A 540 37.52 4.70 11.13
CA GLY A 540 36.63 4.93 12.27
C GLY A 540 36.68 3.78 13.28
N THR A 541 36.25 4.07 14.49
CA THR A 541 36.09 3.09 15.58
C THR A 541 34.77 2.34 15.48
N ASP A 542 33.75 2.95 14.87
CA ASP A 542 32.42 2.37 14.69
C ASP A 542 31.85 2.62 13.27
N PRO A 543 30.73 1.94 12.90
CA PRO A 543 30.09 2.16 11.61
C PRO A 543 29.65 3.61 11.35
N GLN A 544 29.26 4.37 12.37
CA GLN A 544 28.74 5.74 12.22
C GLN A 544 29.88 6.72 11.92
N GLU A 545 31.01 6.56 12.57
CA GLU A 545 32.25 7.31 12.34
C GLU A 545 32.80 7.00 10.94
N MET A 546 32.82 5.72 10.54
CA MET A 546 33.18 5.32 9.17
C MET A 546 32.29 5.97 8.12
N MET A 547 30.96 6.01 8.33
CA MET A 547 30.04 6.70 7.42
C MET A 547 30.29 8.22 7.39
N SER A 548 30.58 8.81 8.54
CA SER A 548 30.90 10.24 8.63
C SER A 548 32.19 10.60 7.89
N LEU A 549 33.23 9.74 7.98
CA LEU A 549 34.48 9.87 7.24
C LEU A 549 34.27 9.68 5.73
N LEU A 550 33.43 8.72 5.33
CA LEU A 550 33.03 8.54 3.93
C LEU A 550 32.37 9.81 3.38
N PHE A 551 31.43 10.40 4.12
CA PHE A 551 30.77 11.64 3.69
C PHE A 551 31.74 12.81 3.59
N LEU A 552 32.66 12.97 4.54
CA LEU A 552 33.69 14.01 4.49
C LEU A 552 34.57 13.86 3.23
N SER A 553 35.03 12.64 2.94
CA SER A 553 35.84 12.36 1.75
C SER A 553 35.07 12.65 0.44
N LEU A 554 33.79 12.30 0.37
CA LEU A 554 32.95 12.60 -0.79
C LEU A 554 32.72 14.12 -0.95
N GLU A 555 32.49 14.83 0.16
CA GLU A 555 32.28 16.28 0.18
C GLU A 555 33.53 17.03 -0.31
N GLU A 556 34.73 16.59 0.09
CA GLU A 556 36.00 17.16 -0.36
C GLU A 556 36.22 16.96 -1.86
N LYS A 557 35.89 15.78 -2.40
CA LYS A 557 36.11 15.45 -3.82
C LYS A 557 35.06 16.06 -4.77
N HIS A 558 33.79 16.05 -4.38
CA HIS A 558 32.66 16.40 -5.28
C HIS A 558 31.97 17.72 -4.94
N GLY A 559 32.25 18.30 -3.78
CA GLY A 559 31.54 19.47 -3.27
C GLY A 559 30.40 19.11 -2.33
N LYS A 560 30.27 19.88 -1.25
CA LYS A 560 29.35 19.57 -0.16
C LYS A 560 27.87 19.69 -0.57
N LYS A 561 27.49 20.68 -1.41
CA LYS A 561 26.07 20.83 -1.76
C LYS A 561 25.64 19.73 -2.74
N LEU A 562 26.47 19.37 -3.72
CA LEU A 562 26.17 18.28 -4.66
C LEU A 562 25.99 16.94 -3.94
N VAL A 563 26.93 16.56 -3.07
CA VAL A 563 26.85 15.29 -2.30
C VAL A 563 25.64 15.31 -1.38
N GLY A 564 25.50 16.38 -0.60
CA GLY A 564 24.39 16.51 0.35
C GLY A 564 23.03 16.49 -0.33
N ALA A 565 22.90 17.15 -1.50
CA ALA A 565 21.66 17.16 -2.28
C ALA A 565 21.37 15.79 -2.89
N ALA A 566 22.34 15.16 -3.56
CA ALA A 566 22.12 13.86 -4.21
C ALA A 566 21.69 12.78 -3.20
N LEU A 567 22.43 12.63 -2.09
CA LEU A 567 22.09 11.68 -1.04
C LEU A 567 20.79 12.06 -0.33
N GLY A 568 20.55 13.36 -0.12
CA GLY A 568 19.33 13.85 0.50
C GLY A 568 18.06 13.59 -0.32
N TYR A 569 18.10 13.79 -1.64
CA TYR A 569 16.98 13.50 -2.52
C TYR A 569 16.67 11.99 -2.57
N ILE A 570 17.71 11.14 -2.67
CA ILE A 570 17.54 9.69 -2.60
C ILE A 570 16.93 9.25 -1.26
N ALA A 571 17.36 9.85 -0.14
CA ALA A 571 16.84 9.54 1.19
C ALA A 571 15.41 10.06 1.44
N LEU A 572 14.98 11.13 0.76
CA LEU A 572 13.65 11.73 0.93
C LEU A 572 12.57 11.10 0.05
N ALA A 573 12.93 10.48 -1.06
CA ALA A 573 11.98 9.85 -1.98
C ALA A 573 11.33 8.61 -1.38
N ARG A 574 10.01 8.44 -1.56
CA ARG A 574 9.23 7.38 -0.91
C ARG A 574 9.59 5.99 -1.43
N GLU A 575 9.80 5.87 -2.74
CA GLU A 575 10.17 4.61 -3.39
C GLU A 575 11.57 4.66 -4.01
N GLY A 576 12.39 5.64 -3.61
CA GLY A 576 13.65 5.97 -4.28
C GLY A 576 13.44 6.83 -5.51
N LEU A 577 14.52 7.10 -6.25
CA LEU A 577 14.48 7.92 -7.46
C LEU A 577 15.07 7.18 -8.66
N LEU A 578 14.48 7.38 -9.82
CA LEU A 578 15.13 7.04 -11.08
C LEU A 578 16.40 7.87 -11.24
N GLU A 579 17.38 7.31 -11.94
CA GLU A 579 18.59 8.09 -12.22
C GLU A 579 18.29 9.34 -13.06
N ALA A 580 17.34 9.24 -14.00
CA ALA A 580 16.81 10.40 -14.73
C ALA A 580 16.13 11.41 -13.79
N GLU A 581 15.24 10.96 -12.90
CA GLU A 581 14.56 11.81 -11.93
C GLU A 581 15.57 12.54 -11.04
N LEU A 582 16.58 11.85 -10.50
CA LEU A 582 17.60 12.44 -9.66
C LEU A 582 18.39 13.53 -10.40
N ARG A 583 18.81 13.26 -11.65
CA ARG A 583 19.51 14.26 -12.49
C ARG A 583 18.62 15.46 -12.79
N ASP A 584 17.34 15.25 -13.00
CA ASP A 584 16.37 16.31 -13.27
C ASP A 584 16.12 17.17 -12.02
N VAL A 585 15.93 16.54 -10.86
CA VAL A 585 15.73 17.20 -9.55
C VAL A 585 16.98 17.98 -9.14
N LEU A 586 18.18 17.40 -9.28
CA LEU A 586 19.44 18.11 -9.07
C LEU A 586 19.63 19.29 -10.04
N SER A 587 19.03 19.22 -11.24
CA SER A 587 19.04 20.32 -12.21
C SER A 587 18.04 21.43 -11.85
N LEU A 588 16.99 21.11 -11.09
CA LEU A 588 16.04 22.07 -10.53
C LEU A 588 16.59 22.75 -9.27
N ASP A 589 17.49 22.10 -8.54
CA ASP A 589 18.07 22.65 -7.32
C ASP A 589 19.05 23.80 -7.62
N ASP A 590 18.65 25.03 -7.30
CA ASP A 590 19.44 26.23 -7.59
C ASP A 590 20.70 26.32 -6.71
N ASP A 591 20.70 25.71 -5.51
CA ASP A 591 21.86 25.64 -4.63
C ASP A 591 22.97 24.75 -5.22
N VAL A 592 22.58 23.61 -5.80
CA VAL A 592 23.49 22.69 -6.50
C VAL A 592 24.02 23.34 -7.77
N ILE A 593 23.14 23.94 -8.58
CA ILE A 593 23.53 24.59 -9.84
C ILE A 593 24.48 25.78 -9.58
N GLY A 594 24.24 26.55 -8.51
CA GLY A 594 25.13 27.62 -8.08
C GLY A 594 26.52 27.14 -7.68
N GLU A 595 26.63 25.96 -7.05
CA GLU A 595 27.93 25.34 -6.71
C GLU A 595 28.66 24.82 -7.95
N VAL A 596 27.96 24.08 -8.82
CA VAL A 596 28.53 23.45 -10.02
C VAL A 596 29.10 24.49 -10.99
N TYR A 597 28.39 25.60 -11.19
CA TYR A 597 28.80 26.66 -12.10
C TYR A 597 29.52 27.83 -11.39
N ARG A 598 30.04 27.60 -10.18
CA ARG A 598 30.79 28.62 -9.43
C ARG A 598 32.06 29.06 -10.15
N TYR A 599 32.80 28.11 -10.74
CA TYR A 599 34.09 28.35 -11.39
C TYR A 599 34.08 28.09 -12.89
N SER A 600 32.99 27.57 -13.44
CA SER A 600 32.84 27.33 -14.87
C SER A 600 31.47 27.81 -15.34
N LEU A 601 31.41 28.56 -16.44
CA LEU A 601 30.13 29.03 -16.97
C LEU A 601 29.45 27.92 -17.78
N PRO A 602 28.10 27.82 -17.75
CA PRO A 602 27.38 26.84 -18.53
C PRO A 602 27.70 27.00 -20.03
N PRO A 603 27.69 25.90 -20.81
CA PRO A 603 27.98 25.96 -22.25
C PRO A 603 26.97 26.80 -23.02
N ASN A 604 25.72 26.90 -22.54
CA ASN A 604 24.68 27.74 -23.11
C ASN A 604 23.85 28.38 -21.98
N PRO A 605 23.75 29.72 -21.89
CA PRO A 605 22.98 30.38 -20.83
C PRO A 605 21.47 30.14 -20.92
N SER A 606 20.94 29.75 -22.08
CA SER A 606 19.50 29.41 -22.24
C SER A 606 19.15 28.00 -21.76
N LEU A 607 20.13 27.15 -21.47
CA LEU A 607 19.95 25.75 -21.06
C LEU A 607 20.91 25.40 -19.93
N ILE A 608 20.39 25.23 -18.73
CA ILE A 608 21.20 24.91 -17.54
C ILE A 608 20.67 23.63 -16.91
N ARG A 609 21.49 22.57 -16.94
CA ARG A 609 21.26 21.29 -16.23
C ARG A 609 22.53 20.84 -15.54
N LEU A 610 22.42 19.91 -14.61
CA LEU A 610 23.57 19.23 -14.04
C LEU A 610 24.33 18.45 -15.14
N PRO A 611 25.66 18.64 -15.29
CA PRO A 611 26.48 17.81 -16.16
C PRO A 611 26.43 16.33 -15.73
N PRO A 612 26.06 15.38 -16.60
CA PRO A 612 25.92 13.96 -16.23
C PRO A 612 27.18 13.34 -15.64
N LEU A 613 28.37 13.78 -16.06
CA LEU A 613 29.64 13.26 -15.54
C LEU A 613 29.84 13.52 -14.04
N LEU A 614 29.31 14.62 -13.50
CA LEU A 614 29.47 14.90 -12.06
C LEU A 614 28.72 13.86 -11.23
N TRP A 615 27.50 13.52 -11.65
CA TRP A 615 26.75 12.45 -11.03
C TRP A 615 27.39 11.08 -11.26
N ALA A 616 27.84 10.75 -12.48
CA ALA A 616 28.51 9.48 -12.75
C ALA A 616 29.77 9.27 -11.88
N ARG A 617 30.56 10.34 -11.66
CA ARG A 617 31.72 10.32 -10.75
C ARG A 617 31.31 10.11 -9.29
N LEU A 618 30.31 10.85 -8.81
CA LEU A 618 29.81 10.69 -7.45
C LEU A 618 29.24 9.28 -7.23
N ARG A 619 28.48 8.76 -8.19
CA ARG A 619 27.92 7.41 -8.18
C ARG A 619 29.01 6.35 -8.12
N TRP A 620 30.08 6.50 -8.91
CA TRP A 620 31.25 5.63 -8.86
C TRP A 620 31.91 5.61 -7.48
N ASP A 621 32.09 6.79 -6.89
CA ASP A 621 32.71 6.92 -5.57
C ASP A 621 31.79 6.47 -4.43
N LEU A 622 30.47 6.48 -4.62
CA LEU A 622 29.52 5.85 -3.71
C LEU A 622 29.57 4.32 -3.82
N GLY A 623 29.82 3.78 -5.02
CA GLY A 623 30.03 2.35 -5.25
C GLY A 623 28.91 1.48 -4.68
N GLU A 624 29.27 0.45 -3.91
CA GLU A 624 28.33 -0.50 -3.29
C GLU A 624 27.36 0.14 -2.27
N ASN A 625 27.55 1.40 -1.88
CA ASN A 625 26.65 2.08 -0.94
C ASN A 625 25.30 2.47 -1.57
N LEU A 626 25.22 2.46 -2.91
CA LEU A 626 24.00 2.61 -3.67
C LEU A 626 23.57 1.25 -4.25
N THR A 627 22.27 0.96 -4.19
CA THR A 627 21.67 -0.23 -4.79
C THR A 627 20.58 0.16 -5.78
N GLU A 628 20.47 -0.61 -6.86
CA GLU A 628 19.39 -0.53 -7.82
C GLU A 628 18.28 -1.49 -7.40
N SER A 629 17.06 -0.99 -7.20
CA SER A 629 15.87 -1.80 -6.96
C SER A 629 14.91 -1.67 -8.13
N TRP A 630 14.45 -2.78 -8.69
CA TRP A 630 13.53 -2.79 -9.81
C TRP A 630 12.08 -2.77 -9.31
N VAL A 631 11.30 -1.80 -9.77
CA VAL A 631 9.86 -1.66 -9.49
C VAL A 631 9.15 -1.39 -10.81
N ASP A 632 8.15 -2.21 -11.15
CA ASP A 632 7.38 -2.13 -12.40
C ASP A 632 8.25 -2.02 -13.67
N GLY A 633 9.30 -2.84 -13.76
CA GLY A 633 10.23 -2.84 -14.89
C GLY A 633 11.23 -1.67 -14.94
N VAL A 634 11.34 -0.83 -13.89
CA VAL A 634 12.27 0.31 -13.88
C VAL A 634 13.24 0.27 -12.69
N ALA A 635 14.52 0.55 -12.94
CA ALA A 635 15.58 0.57 -11.93
C ALA A 635 15.60 1.89 -11.13
N MET A 636 15.31 1.79 -9.83
CA MET A 636 15.32 2.89 -8.85
C MET A 636 16.62 2.89 -8.04
N LEU A 637 17.19 4.08 -7.82
CA LEU A 637 18.34 4.27 -6.96
C LEU A 637 17.94 4.39 -5.50
N ARG A 638 18.62 3.63 -4.64
CA ARG A 638 18.42 3.63 -3.18
C ARG A 638 19.72 3.51 -2.42
N LEU A 639 19.70 3.95 -1.16
CA LEU A 639 20.80 3.74 -0.22
C LEU A 639 20.76 2.29 0.27
N GLN A 640 21.88 1.57 0.17
CA GLN A 640 21.96 0.13 0.47
C GLN A 640 21.59 -0.20 1.92
N ASN A 641 21.89 0.70 2.86
CA ASN A 641 21.80 0.46 4.29
C ASN A 641 20.94 1.52 4.99
N ARG A 642 20.03 1.09 5.86
CA ARG A 642 19.26 1.97 6.76
C ARG A 642 20.15 2.90 7.57
N GLN A 643 21.24 2.41 8.13
CA GLN A 643 22.17 3.24 8.92
C GLN A 643 22.77 4.37 8.07
N LEU A 644 23.01 4.12 6.77
CA LEU A 644 23.45 5.15 5.84
C LEU A 644 22.36 6.20 5.61
N SER A 645 21.10 5.79 5.43
CA SER A 645 19.96 6.70 5.30
C SER A 645 19.75 7.57 6.56
N VAL A 646 19.88 6.97 7.75
CA VAL A 646 19.81 7.70 9.03
C VAL A 646 20.96 8.69 9.14
N ALA A 647 22.19 8.28 8.80
CA ALA A 647 23.36 9.16 8.84
C ALA A 647 23.27 10.32 7.82
N VAL A 648 22.77 10.06 6.60
CA VAL A 648 22.44 11.08 5.60
C VAL A 648 21.41 12.06 6.14
N SER A 649 20.36 11.54 6.78
CA SER A 649 19.29 12.36 7.34
C SER A 649 19.80 13.26 8.46
N ALA A 650 20.61 12.73 9.37
CA ALA A 650 21.22 13.49 10.44
C ALA A 650 22.19 14.57 9.93
N ARG A 651 22.95 14.30 8.86
CA ARG A 651 23.98 15.21 8.35
C ARG A 651 23.44 16.28 7.38
N TYR A 652 22.51 15.92 6.50
CA TYR A 652 22.10 16.77 5.38
C TYR A 652 20.64 17.22 5.42
N LEU A 653 19.79 16.58 6.22
CA LEU A 653 18.35 16.82 6.24
C LEU A 653 17.89 17.47 7.55
N ALA A 654 18.56 18.55 7.96
CA ALA A 654 18.03 19.47 8.96
C ALA A 654 16.63 19.96 8.53
N VAL A 655 15.75 20.30 9.48
CA VAL A 655 14.31 20.56 9.24
C VAL A 655 14.07 21.51 8.05
N GLU A 656 14.80 22.63 7.97
CA GLU A 656 14.66 23.58 6.86
C GLU A 656 15.11 23.02 5.51
N GLN A 657 16.24 22.31 5.48
CA GLN A 657 16.79 21.72 4.26
C GLN A 657 15.93 20.56 3.76
N ARG A 658 15.35 19.79 4.69
CA ARG A 658 14.37 18.74 4.40
C ARG A 658 13.14 19.33 3.70
N ALA A 659 12.54 20.37 4.27
CA ALA A 659 11.35 21.00 3.67
C ALA A 659 11.64 21.58 2.28
N ARG A 660 12.78 22.28 2.10
CA ARG A 660 13.19 22.83 0.80
C ARG A 660 13.36 21.76 -0.27
N ARG A 661 14.04 20.66 0.04
CA ARG A 661 14.26 19.57 -0.91
C ARG A 661 12.97 18.83 -1.25
N LEU A 662 12.09 18.61 -0.26
CA LEU A 662 10.76 18.05 -0.51
C LEU A 662 9.93 18.97 -1.42
N ALA A 663 10.06 20.30 -1.28
CA ALA A 663 9.41 21.24 -2.19
C ALA A 663 9.94 21.11 -3.62
N VAL A 664 11.26 20.95 -3.83
CA VAL A 664 11.82 20.72 -5.18
C VAL A 664 11.31 19.41 -5.79
N LEU A 665 11.21 18.33 -4.99
CA LEU A 665 10.62 17.07 -5.43
C LEU A 665 9.13 17.25 -5.80
N ALA A 666 8.36 17.98 -5.00
CA ALA A 666 6.98 18.31 -5.31
C ALA A 666 6.87 19.12 -6.62
N GLU A 667 7.73 20.12 -6.84
CA GLU A 667 7.76 20.90 -8.08
C GLU A 667 8.09 20.04 -9.31
N TYR A 668 8.98 19.06 -9.16
CA TYR A 668 9.29 18.08 -10.19
C TYR A 668 8.04 17.27 -10.55
N PHE A 669 7.41 16.59 -9.58
CA PHE A 669 6.23 15.75 -9.82
C PHE A 669 4.97 16.54 -10.23
N LEU A 670 4.85 17.81 -9.84
CA LEU A 670 3.84 18.72 -10.39
C LEU A 670 4.07 19.03 -11.87
N GLY A 671 5.32 18.92 -12.35
CA GLY A 671 5.71 19.34 -13.69
C GLY A 671 5.81 20.86 -13.83
N ARG A 672 6.01 21.60 -12.72
CA ARG A 672 5.92 23.08 -12.65
C ARG A 672 6.84 23.78 -13.65
N TRP A 673 8.03 23.20 -13.85
CA TRP A 673 9.08 23.76 -14.71
C TRP A 673 9.21 23.05 -16.06
N SER A 674 8.28 22.15 -16.41
CA SER A 674 8.27 21.52 -17.73
C SER A 674 7.91 22.56 -18.81
N ASN A 675 8.71 22.65 -19.87
CA ASN A 675 8.56 23.62 -20.95
C ASN A 675 8.50 25.10 -20.51
N ARG A 676 8.97 25.43 -19.29
CA ARG A 676 9.02 26.79 -18.75
C ARG A 676 10.46 27.19 -18.41
N LEU A 677 10.73 28.49 -18.37
CA LEU A 677 12.03 29.03 -17.96
C LEU A 677 12.04 29.22 -16.45
N LYS A 678 13.08 28.72 -15.77
CA LYS A 678 13.28 28.90 -14.33
C LYS A 678 14.31 30.01 -14.09
N PRO A 679 14.04 30.97 -13.19
CA PRO A 679 15.03 31.96 -12.79
C PRO A 679 16.14 31.33 -11.96
N VAL A 680 17.40 31.70 -12.22
CA VAL A 680 18.57 31.28 -11.43
C VAL A 680 19.57 32.42 -11.28
N ALA A 681 20.12 32.57 -10.09
CA ALA A 681 21.24 33.48 -9.83
C ALA A 681 22.55 32.67 -9.80
N LEU A 682 23.48 32.98 -10.70
CA LEU A 682 24.81 32.36 -10.71
C LEU A 682 25.85 33.35 -10.16
N PRO A 683 26.89 32.90 -9.44
CA PRO A 683 27.86 33.82 -8.82
C PRO A 683 28.56 34.79 -9.80
N ALA A 684 28.69 34.40 -11.08
CA ALA A 684 29.38 35.15 -12.12
C ALA A 684 28.45 35.77 -13.20
N LEU A 685 27.13 35.55 -13.13
CA LEU A 685 26.14 36.04 -14.09
C LEU A 685 24.94 36.62 -13.33
N SER A 686 24.33 37.70 -13.82
CA SER A 686 23.07 38.21 -13.26
C SER A 686 21.94 37.17 -13.35
N LEU A 687 20.75 37.50 -12.82
CA LEU A 687 19.58 36.62 -12.88
C LEU A 687 19.32 36.15 -14.33
N LEU A 688 19.39 34.84 -14.56
CA LEU A 688 19.14 34.21 -15.85
C LEU A 688 17.82 33.46 -15.83
N LEU A 689 17.06 33.58 -16.91
CA LEU A 689 15.91 32.72 -17.19
C LEU A 689 16.37 31.61 -18.13
N SER A 690 16.42 30.38 -17.61
CA SER A 690 16.97 29.24 -18.34
C SER A 690 16.00 28.06 -18.33
N ASP A 691 15.95 27.35 -19.46
CA ASP A 691 15.20 26.11 -19.56
C ASP A 691 15.98 25.01 -18.82
N ARG A 692 15.30 24.29 -17.93
CA ARG A 692 15.87 23.16 -17.16
C ARG A 692 15.68 21.82 -17.86
N LYS A 693 14.90 21.77 -18.95
CA LYS A 693 14.61 20.57 -19.75
C LYS A 693 14.10 19.37 -18.96
N VAL A 694 13.30 19.65 -17.93
CA VAL A 694 12.64 18.63 -17.13
C VAL A 694 11.40 18.11 -17.89
N PRO A 695 11.14 16.79 -17.90
CA PRO A 695 10.01 16.21 -18.61
C PRO A 695 8.66 16.68 -18.03
N PRO A 696 7.58 16.67 -18.83
CA PRO A 696 6.24 16.89 -18.30
C PRO A 696 5.84 15.73 -17.38
N GLN A 697 5.10 16.05 -16.32
CA GLN A 697 4.54 15.07 -15.38
C GLN A 697 3.01 15.13 -15.45
N PRO A 698 2.38 14.65 -16.54
CA PRO A 698 0.92 14.64 -16.66
C PRO A 698 0.31 13.62 -15.69
N LEU A 699 -0.97 13.78 -15.37
CA LEU A 699 -1.74 12.79 -14.60
C LEU A 699 -1.96 11.51 -15.41
N TRP A 700 -2.24 11.66 -16.71
CA TRP A 700 -2.41 10.59 -17.68
C TRP A 700 -1.37 10.74 -18.79
N PHE A 701 -0.55 9.71 -19.04
CA PHE A 701 0.35 9.69 -20.19
C PHE A 701 -0.40 9.44 -21.50
N ALA A 702 -1.44 8.61 -21.43
CA ALA A 702 -2.37 8.32 -22.52
C ALA A 702 -3.74 7.92 -21.92
N PRO A 703 -4.83 7.88 -22.71
CA PRO A 703 -6.12 7.39 -22.22
C PRO A 703 -6.00 6.00 -21.61
N GLY A 704 -6.29 5.88 -20.30
CA GLY A 704 -6.18 4.63 -19.54
C GLY A 704 -4.79 4.32 -18.96
N LEU A 705 -3.76 5.10 -19.28
CA LEU A 705 -2.40 4.94 -18.75
C LEU A 705 -2.04 6.11 -17.81
N ALA A 706 -2.21 5.89 -16.51
CA ALA A 706 -1.93 6.90 -15.49
C ALA A 706 -0.44 6.99 -15.11
N ASN A 707 -0.02 8.14 -14.62
CA ASN A 707 1.29 8.36 -14.04
C ASN A 707 1.32 7.91 -12.57
N VAL A 708 1.53 6.62 -12.34
CA VAL A 708 1.53 6.00 -11.00
C VAL A 708 2.57 6.63 -10.07
N ARG A 709 3.78 6.92 -10.59
CA ARG A 709 4.85 7.62 -9.84
C ARG A 709 4.37 8.96 -9.29
N LYS A 710 3.73 9.79 -10.12
CA LYS A 710 3.15 11.07 -9.68
C LYS A 710 2.08 10.84 -8.60
N LEU A 711 1.19 9.86 -8.78
CA LEU A 711 0.11 9.56 -7.82
C LEU A 711 0.64 9.13 -6.43
N GLN A 712 1.79 8.45 -6.36
CA GLN A 712 2.37 7.94 -5.12
C GLN A 712 3.26 8.97 -4.40
N GLU A 713 4.11 9.69 -5.14
CA GLU A 713 5.15 10.57 -4.56
C GLU A 713 4.62 11.98 -4.28
N LEU A 714 3.73 12.53 -5.13
CA LEU A 714 3.33 13.94 -5.03
C LEU A 714 2.61 14.30 -3.72
N PRO A 715 1.59 13.55 -3.24
CA PRO A 715 0.88 13.90 -2.01
C PRO A 715 1.81 13.91 -0.80
N TYR A 716 2.71 12.93 -0.72
CA TYR A 716 3.71 12.80 0.34
C TYR A 716 4.68 13.99 0.34
N HIS A 717 5.22 14.37 -0.82
CA HIS A 717 6.16 15.49 -0.90
C HIS A 717 5.50 16.84 -0.56
N LEU A 718 4.29 17.11 -1.06
CA LEU A 718 3.56 18.34 -0.73
C LEU A 718 3.26 18.43 0.77
N LEU A 719 2.81 17.32 1.37
CA LEU A 719 2.52 17.23 2.80
C LEU A 719 3.78 17.52 3.63
N HIS A 720 4.86 16.80 3.41
CA HIS A 720 6.06 16.95 4.24
C HIS A 720 6.91 18.20 3.91
N ALA A 721 6.69 18.83 2.75
CA ALA A 721 7.24 20.15 2.44
C ALA A 721 6.50 21.30 3.15
N GLY A 722 5.30 21.03 3.70
CA GLY A 722 4.43 22.06 4.27
C GLY A 722 3.70 22.90 3.21
N GLN A 723 3.57 22.41 1.98
CA GLN A 723 2.88 23.08 0.86
C GLN A 723 1.39 22.72 0.87
N TRP A 724 0.72 23.13 1.93
CA TRP A 724 -0.67 22.75 2.23
C TRP A 724 -1.71 23.30 1.26
N GLU A 725 -1.46 24.49 0.71
CA GLU A 725 -2.37 25.12 -0.25
C GLU A 725 -2.34 24.37 -1.58
N GLU A 726 -1.15 24.07 -2.09
CA GLU A 726 -0.97 23.26 -3.29
C GLU A 726 -1.56 21.85 -3.11
N LEU A 727 -1.36 21.21 -1.95
CA LEU A 727 -1.98 19.91 -1.64
C LEU A 727 -3.52 19.98 -1.68
N ARG A 728 -4.10 21.03 -1.10
CA ARG A 728 -5.56 21.22 -1.12
C ARG A 728 -6.08 21.48 -2.53
N GLN A 729 -5.35 22.23 -3.35
CA GLN A 729 -5.81 22.64 -4.67
C GLN A 729 -5.59 21.56 -5.76
N GLU A 730 -4.42 20.93 -5.80
CA GLU A 730 -4.01 20.06 -6.90
C GLU A 730 -4.34 18.57 -6.63
N VAL A 731 -4.45 18.18 -5.36
CA VAL A 731 -4.65 16.77 -4.95
C VAL A 731 -6.04 16.58 -4.33
N ILE A 732 -6.31 17.20 -3.17
CA ILE A 732 -7.55 16.96 -2.41
C ILE A 732 -8.77 17.57 -3.11
N GLY A 733 -8.63 18.78 -3.67
CA GLY A 733 -9.67 19.52 -4.39
C GLY A 733 -9.75 19.22 -5.89
N SER A 734 -9.10 18.15 -6.36
CA SER A 734 -9.11 17.73 -7.76
C SER A 734 -9.89 16.42 -7.91
N ALA A 735 -11.10 16.52 -8.49
CA ALA A 735 -11.95 15.36 -8.71
C ALA A 735 -11.31 14.37 -9.70
N GLU A 736 -10.59 14.89 -10.71
CA GLU A 736 -9.82 14.07 -11.65
C GLU A 736 -8.69 13.31 -10.95
N TRP A 737 -7.97 13.94 -10.02
CA TRP A 737 -6.93 13.28 -9.22
C TRP A 737 -7.51 12.16 -8.35
N LEU A 738 -8.56 12.47 -7.57
CA LEU A 738 -9.20 11.51 -6.68
C LEU A 738 -9.75 10.31 -7.47
N PHE A 739 -10.36 10.55 -8.63
CA PHE A 739 -10.82 9.51 -9.54
C PHE A 739 -9.66 8.67 -10.08
N CYS A 740 -8.63 9.32 -10.63
CA CYS A 740 -7.46 8.65 -11.21
C CYS A 740 -6.77 7.74 -10.19
N LYS A 741 -6.46 8.28 -8.99
CA LYS A 741 -5.82 7.52 -7.92
C LYS A 741 -6.71 6.40 -7.39
N SER A 742 -8.00 6.65 -7.21
CA SER A 742 -8.95 5.61 -6.78
C SER A 742 -9.05 4.49 -7.80
N ARG A 743 -9.01 4.81 -9.11
CA ARG A 743 -9.13 3.84 -10.20
C ARG A 743 -7.88 2.98 -10.34
N VAL A 744 -6.70 3.55 -10.16
CA VAL A 744 -5.42 2.90 -10.43
C VAL A 744 -4.80 2.28 -9.17
N CYS A 745 -4.83 2.99 -8.05
CA CYS A 745 -4.24 2.57 -6.79
C CYS A 745 -5.27 2.05 -5.77
N GLY A 746 -6.58 2.13 -6.07
CA GLY A 746 -7.66 1.79 -5.16
C GLY A 746 -8.05 2.93 -4.21
N VAL A 747 -9.33 2.96 -3.81
CA VAL A 747 -9.90 3.98 -2.91
C VAL A 747 -9.17 4.00 -1.55
N ALA A 748 -8.75 2.84 -1.04
CA ALA A 748 -7.99 2.71 0.20
C ALA A 748 -6.66 3.49 0.17
N SER A 749 -6.00 3.58 -1.00
CA SER A 749 -4.77 4.35 -1.16
C SER A 749 -5.01 5.85 -1.00
N VAL A 750 -6.15 6.36 -1.49
CA VAL A 750 -6.54 7.76 -1.33
C VAL A 750 -6.92 8.06 0.12
N ILE A 751 -7.69 7.18 0.77
CA ILE A 751 -8.06 7.33 2.18
C ILE A 751 -6.79 7.40 3.05
N ARG A 752 -5.80 6.55 2.81
CA ARG A 752 -4.53 6.57 3.54
C ARG A 752 -3.79 7.91 3.41
N ASP A 753 -3.74 8.49 2.21
CA ASP A 753 -3.13 9.80 2.03
C ASP A 753 -3.88 10.87 2.84
N LEU A 754 -5.22 10.85 2.83
CA LEU A 754 -6.05 11.79 3.59
C LEU A 754 -5.91 11.59 5.11
N ASP A 755 -5.72 10.35 5.57
CA ASP A 755 -5.47 10.02 6.97
C ASP A 755 -4.13 10.56 7.43
N GLN A 756 -3.08 10.40 6.60
CA GLN A 756 -1.80 11.05 6.85
C GLN A 756 -1.94 12.57 6.88
N CYS A 757 -2.71 13.17 5.95
CA CYS A 757 -2.97 14.61 5.98
C CYS A 757 -3.60 15.05 7.30
N SER A 758 -4.54 14.27 7.84
CA SER A 758 -5.24 14.60 9.09
C SER A 758 -4.35 14.66 10.34
N GLN A 759 -3.19 14.00 10.31
CA GLN A 759 -2.21 14.04 11.41
C GLN A 759 -1.41 15.34 11.43
N TYR A 760 -1.20 15.96 10.27
CA TYR A 760 -0.42 17.20 10.11
C TYR A 760 -1.29 18.44 9.94
N MET A 761 -2.54 18.26 9.49
CA MET A 761 -3.50 19.32 9.22
C MET A 761 -4.88 19.00 9.81
N ASP A 762 -5.37 19.86 10.71
CA ASP A 762 -6.74 19.79 11.21
C ASP A 762 -7.68 20.53 10.23
N CYS A 763 -8.05 19.86 9.13
CA CYS A 763 -8.95 20.42 8.12
C CYS A 763 -10.26 19.63 8.05
N THR A 764 -11.37 20.31 8.32
CA THR A 764 -12.72 19.72 8.25
C THR A 764 -13.06 19.25 6.83
N GLU A 765 -12.66 20.00 5.79
CA GLU A 765 -12.89 19.61 4.39
C GLU A 765 -12.19 18.30 4.04
N THR A 766 -10.96 18.09 4.49
CA THR A 766 -10.20 16.84 4.28
C THR A 766 -10.89 15.64 4.93
N ARG A 767 -11.40 15.81 6.16
CA ARG A 767 -12.18 14.75 6.83
C ARG A 767 -13.48 14.44 6.09
N LEU A 768 -14.21 15.45 5.64
CA LEU A 768 -15.45 15.26 4.88
C LEU A 768 -15.20 14.55 3.55
N VAL A 769 -14.12 14.88 2.83
CA VAL A 769 -13.74 14.17 1.60
C VAL A 769 -13.35 12.71 1.89
N ARG A 770 -12.60 12.46 2.97
CA ARG A 770 -12.28 11.10 3.44
C ARG A 770 -13.55 10.29 3.71
N ASP A 771 -14.50 10.87 4.47
CA ASP A 771 -15.76 10.22 4.83
C ASP A 771 -16.61 9.90 3.59
N VAL A 772 -16.61 10.78 2.57
CA VAL A 772 -17.27 10.46 1.30
C VAL A 772 -16.62 9.27 0.62
N LEU A 773 -15.29 9.20 0.55
CA LEU A 773 -14.59 8.07 -0.07
C LEU A 773 -14.84 6.75 0.68
N LEU A 774 -15.04 6.79 2.01
CA LEU A 774 -15.46 5.61 2.80
C LEU A 774 -16.89 5.14 2.45
N LEU A 775 -17.77 6.08 2.06
CA LEU A 775 -19.15 5.80 1.70
C LEU A 775 -19.36 5.42 0.22
N ILE A 776 -18.36 5.64 -0.64
CA ILE A 776 -18.42 5.29 -2.06
C ILE A 776 -18.25 3.77 -2.22
N LYS A 777 -19.22 3.12 -2.89
CA LYS A 777 -19.13 1.68 -3.21
C LYS A 777 -18.01 1.42 -4.23
N PRO A 778 -17.48 0.18 -4.34
CA PRO A 778 -16.39 -0.15 -5.28
C PRO A 778 -16.74 -0.01 -6.77
N ASN A 779 -17.91 0.51 -7.14
CA ASN A 779 -18.30 0.69 -8.54
C ASN A 779 -17.84 2.07 -9.07
N MET A 780 -16.70 2.08 -9.75
CA MET A 780 -16.03 3.29 -10.23
C MET A 780 -16.79 4.04 -11.33
N CYS A 781 -17.79 3.42 -11.97
CA CYS A 781 -18.60 4.05 -13.01
C CYS A 781 -19.47 5.21 -12.51
N LEU A 782 -19.80 5.22 -11.21
CA LEU A 782 -20.65 6.26 -10.61
C LEU A 782 -19.87 7.25 -9.74
N PHE A 783 -18.53 7.23 -9.79
CA PHE A 783 -17.68 8.00 -8.87
C PHE A 783 -18.04 9.49 -8.81
N TYR A 784 -18.13 10.17 -9.95
CA TYR A 784 -18.46 11.60 -10.01
C TYR A 784 -19.89 11.90 -9.54
N THR A 785 -20.86 11.04 -9.89
CA THR A 785 -22.26 11.15 -9.46
C THR A 785 -22.40 10.97 -7.95
N GLU A 786 -21.68 9.99 -7.39
CA GLU A 786 -21.66 9.66 -5.97
C GLU A 786 -20.94 10.72 -5.13
N LEU A 787 -19.85 11.29 -5.65
CA LEU A 787 -19.11 12.40 -5.03
C LEU A 787 -19.97 13.66 -5.00
N LEU A 788 -20.57 14.04 -6.14
CA LEU A 788 -21.46 15.20 -6.24
C LEU A 788 -22.72 15.04 -5.37
N GLY A 789 -23.38 13.88 -5.44
CA GLY A 789 -24.61 13.61 -4.70
C GLY A 789 -24.46 13.71 -3.18
N ARG A 790 -23.27 13.42 -2.63
CA ARG A 790 -23.00 13.52 -1.18
C ARG A 790 -22.47 14.88 -0.75
N LEU A 791 -21.70 15.57 -1.61
CA LEU A 791 -21.02 16.82 -1.27
C LEU A 791 -21.82 18.10 -1.61
N LEU A 792 -22.83 18.03 -2.49
CA LEU A 792 -23.49 19.23 -3.03
C LEU A 792 -24.07 20.16 -1.93
N SER A 793 -24.66 19.61 -0.87
CA SER A 793 -25.16 20.38 0.28
C SER A 793 -24.07 21.06 1.11
N LEU A 794 -22.82 20.58 1.02
CA LEU A 794 -21.66 21.08 1.74
C LEU A 794 -20.80 22.06 0.90
N ALA A 795 -21.12 22.23 -0.38
CA ALA A 795 -20.41 23.17 -1.26
C ALA A 795 -20.51 24.65 -0.81
N PRO A 796 -21.67 25.18 -0.37
CA PRO A 796 -21.76 26.57 0.11
C PRO A 796 -20.94 26.87 1.38
N PRO A 797 -20.94 26.04 2.44
CA PRO A 797 -20.12 26.31 3.63
C PRO A 797 -18.61 26.06 3.42
N PHE A 798 -18.23 25.27 2.41
CA PHE A 798 -16.85 24.87 2.15
C PHE A 798 -16.47 25.09 0.67
N PRO A 799 -16.34 26.34 0.21
CA PRO A 799 -16.17 26.64 -1.22
C PRO A 799 -14.78 26.30 -1.77
N ALA A 800 -13.75 26.28 -0.91
CA ALA A 800 -12.36 26.17 -1.33
C ALA A 800 -12.01 24.78 -1.91
N VAL A 801 -12.39 23.71 -1.20
CA VAL A 801 -12.14 22.32 -1.63
C VAL A 801 -13.43 21.68 -2.11
N ILE A 802 -14.47 21.64 -1.27
CA ILE A 802 -15.72 20.92 -1.58
C ILE A 802 -16.49 21.59 -2.71
N GLY A 803 -16.65 22.92 -2.67
CA GLY A 803 -17.30 23.67 -3.74
C GLY A 803 -16.61 23.46 -5.10
N ARG A 804 -15.28 23.52 -5.11
CA ARG A 804 -14.47 23.26 -6.31
C ARG A 804 -14.65 21.83 -6.83
N LEU A 805 -14.67 20.81 -5.95
CA LEU A 805 -14.93 19.42 -6.33
C LEU A 805 -16.31 19.27 -6.96
N CYS A 806 -17.35 19.86 -6.38
CA CYS A 806 -18.70 19.82 -6.93
C CYS A 806 -18.77 20.43 -8.32
N SER A 807 -18.17 21.61 -8.54
CA SER A 807 -18.13 22.26 -9.85
C SER A 807 -17.42 21.40 -10.92
N GLN A 808 -16.29 20.78 -10.56
CA GLN A 808 -15.57 19.87 -11.47
C GLN A 808 -16.40 18.62 -11.81
N CYS A 809 -17.11 18.06 -10.83
CA CYS A 809 -17.99 16.91 -11.08
C CYS A 809 -19.16 17.28 -12.00
N GLU A 810 -19.77 18.45 -11.81
CA GLU A 810 -20.85 18.93 -12.69
C GLU A 810 -20.35 19.13 -14.13
N GLU A 811 -19.19 19.78 -14.32
CA GLU A 811 -18.60 19.99 -15.65
C GLU A 811 -18.28 18.67 -16.36
N TRP A 812 -17.70 17.70 -15.63
CA TRP A 812 -17.42 16.37 -16.16
C TRP A 812 -18.70 15.61 -16.53
N LEU A 813 -19.71 15.64 -15.68
CA LEU A 813 -20.99 14.97 -15.93
C LEU A 813 -21.74 15.56 -17.12
N LEU A 814 -21.63 16.88 -17.35
CA LEU A 814 -22.21 17.56 -18.52
C LEU A 814 -21.49 17.23 -19.84
N THR A 815 -20.22 16.84 -19.77
CA THR A 815 -19.38 16.50 -20.93
C THR A 815 -19.28 15.00 -21.17
N CYS A 816 -19.94 14.18 -20.34
CA CYS A 816 -19.91 12.73 -20.44
C CYS A 816 -20.59 12.24 -21.74
N PRO A 817 -19.94 11.39 -22.54
CA PRO A 817 -20.51 10.88 -23.79
C PRO A 817 -21.62 9.84 -23.57
N GLU A 818 -21.71 9.27 -22.37
CA GLU A 818 -22.77 8.33 -21.98
C GLU A 818 -23.90 9.07 -21.24
N PRO A 819 -25.17 8.64 -21.38
CA PRO A 819 -26.27 9.26 -20.66
C PRO A 819 -26.19 8.96 -19.15
N VAL A 820 -25.79 9.96 -18.36
CA VAL A 820 -25.66 9.86 -16.89
C VAL A 820 -26.66 10.79 -16.19
N LEU A 821 -27.26 10.33 -15.09
CA LEU A 821 -28.13 11.17 -14.25
C LEU A 821 -27.28 12.15 -13.44
N VAL A 822 -27.52 13.46 -13.62
CA VAL A 822 -26.81 14.52 -12.91
C VAL A 822 -27.60 14.94 -11.65
N PRO A 823 -27.06 14.74 -10.44
CA PRO A 823 -27.66 15.22 -9.19
C PRO A 823 -27.90 16.73 -9.24
N LYS A 824 -29.14 17.18 -8.98
CA LYS A 824 -29.47 18.61 -8.79
C LYS A 824 -29.58 19.04 -7.32
N CYS A 825 -29.56 18.07 -6.42
CA CYS A 825 -29.59 18.25 -4.96
C CYS A 825 -28.89 17.06 -4.29
N SER A 826 -28.48 17.21 -3.02
CA SER A 826 -27.94 16.09 -2.25
C SER A 826 -29.04 15.10 -1.93
N PHE A 827 -29.07 13.96 -2.62
CA PHE A 827 -29.99 12.85 -2.35
C PHE A 827 -29.31 11.64 -1.69
N LEU A 828 -27.97 11.64 -1.64
CA LEU A 828 -27.17 10.65 -0.92
C LEU A 828 -26.80 11.20 0.45
N GLN A 829 -26.61 10.31 1.42
CA GLN A 829 -26.29 10.71 2.78
C GLN A 829 -25.02 11.56 2.83
N PRO A 830 -25.08 12.77 3.41
CA PRO A 830 -23.91 13.64 3.50
C PRO A 830 -22.87 13.03 4.47
N PRO A 831 -21.57 13.26 4.23
CA PRO A 831 -20.51 12.86 5.16
C PRO A 831 -20.69 13.52 6.53
N GLY A 832 -20.36 12.82 7.61
CA GLY A 832 -20.53 13.29 9.00
C GLY A 832 -21.94 13.11 9.58
N GLY A 833 -22.87 12.43 8.87
CA GLY A 833 -24.21 12.07 9.35
C GLY A 833 -24.27 10.75 10.15
N ALA A 834 -25.49 10.28 10.47
CA ALA A 834 -25.71 9.11 11.33
C ALA A 834 -25.19 7.75 10.79
N LEU A 835 -25.01 7.64 9.47
CA LEU A 835 -24.27 6.54 8.84
C LEU A 835 -22.80 6.91 8.79
N GLN A 836 -22.08 6.51 9.81
CA GLN A 836 -20.63 6.72 9.88
C GLN A 836 -19.85 5.67 9.07
N HIS A 837 -20.42 4.47 8.88
CA HIS A 837 -19.81 3.38 8.13
C HIS A 837 -20.86 2.52 7.41
N THR A 838 -20.56 2.12 6.16
CA THR A 838 -21.26 1.02 5.48
C THR A 838 -20.43 -0.24 5.66
N LEU A 839 -20.85 -1.13 6.56
CA LEU A 839 -20.15 -2.38 6.83
C LEU A 839 -20.65 -3.45 5.86
N SER A 840 -19.94 -3.65 4.75
CA SER A 840 -20.12 -4.84 3.91
C SER A 840 -19.30 -5.97 4.50
N ALA A 841 -19.94 -7.08 4.87
CA ALA A 841 -19.32 -8.28 5.44
C ALA A 841 -18.16 -8.85 4.60
N PRO A 842 -16.94 -8.97 5.17
CA PRO A 842 -15.92 -9.90 4.70
C PRO A 842 -15.41 -10.76 5.87
N GLN A 843 -14.68 -11.82 5.60
CA GLN A 843 -14.41 -12.85 6.61
C GLN A 843 -13.29 -12.47 7.61
N GLY A 844 -13.68 -12.07 8.82
CA GLY A 844 -13.22 -12.29 10.22
C GLY A 844 -11.77 -12.19 10.72
N GLY A 845 -11.61 -11.78 11.98
CA GLY A 845 -10.41 -11.98 12.82
C GLY A 845 -10.62 -11.39 14.22
N GLN A 846 -10.12 -12.06 15.29
CA GLN A 846 -10.43 -11.84 16.72
C GLN A 846 -9.76 -10.61 17.38
N SER A 847 -10.40 -9.96 18.38
CA SER A 847 -9.82 -9.58 19.71
C SER A 847 -10.78 -8.73 20.59
N HIS A 848 -10.42 -8.53 21.87
CA HIS A 848 -11.23 -8.24 23.06
C HIS A 848 -11.73 -6.78 23.30
N ALA A 849 -12.92 -6.74 23.90
CA ALA A 849 -13.49 -5.78 24.86
C ALA A 849 -13.86 -4.35 24.42
N ALA A 850 -15.05 -4.19 23.83
CA ALA A 850 -16.16 -3.34 24.32
C ALA A 850 -17.34 -3.36 23.31
N GLU A 851 -18.58 -3.38 23.81
CA GLU A 851 -19.86 -3.35 23.07
C GLU A 851 -19.86 -4.13 21.73
N LEU A 852 -20.15 -5.43 21.74
CA LEU A 852 -20.16 -6.24 20.51
C LEU A 852 -21.55 -6.32 19.87
N LEU A 853 -21.58 -6.38 18.54
CA LEU A 853 -22.75 -6.59 17.71
C LEU A 853 -22.56 -7.87 16.89
N VAL A 854 -23.56 -8.74 16.80
CA VAL A 854 -23.45 -10.03 16.09
C VAL A 854 -24.57 -10.16 15.07
N ALA A 855 -24.30 -10.61 13.84
CA ALA A 855 -25.32 -10.92 12.83
C ALA A 855 -25.00 -12.24 12.10
N GLY A 856 -26.03 -13.01 11.76
CA GLY A 856 -25.90 -14.20 10.91
C GLY A 856 -26.34 -13.91 9.48
N LEU A 857 -25.58 -14.40 8.50
CA LEU A 857 -25.84 -14.31 7.07
C LEU A 857 -26.55 -15.58 6.55
N ASP A 858 -27.28 -15.44 5.45
CA ASP A 858 -28.04 -16.52 4.78
C ASP A 858 -27.16 -17.68 4.26
N ASP A 859 -25.85 -17.46 4.12
CA ASP A 859 -24.86 -18.46 3.73
C ASP A 859 -24.32 -19.27 4.93
N GLY A 860 -24.85 -19.02 6.14
CA GLY A 860 -24.44 -19.68 7.36
C GLY A 860 -23.17 -19.10 7.96
N VAL A 861 -22.85 -17.84 7.69
CA VAL A 861 -21.70 -17.13 8.29
C VAL A 861 -22.19 -16.20 9.40
N VAL A 862 -21.65 -16.34 10.61
CA VAL A 862 -21.92 -15.42 11.73
C VAL A 862 -20.81 -14.41 11.83
N ILE A 863 -21.16 -13.15 11.91
CA ILE A 863 -20.24 -12.03 11.97
C ILE A 863 -20.44 -11.28 13.28
N THR A 864 -19.35 -10.89 13.91
CA THR A 864 -19.35 -10.00 15.06
C THR A 864 -18.57 -8.72 14.75
N TRP A 865 -19.04 -7.59 15.26
CA TRP A 865 -18.44 -6.26 15.15
C TRP A 865 -18.21 -5.66 16.54
N SER A 866 -17.17 -4.86 16.70
CA SER A 866 -16.99 -3.93 17.83
C SER A 866 -17.82 -2.68 17.55
N LEU A 867 -18.74 -2.33 18.46
CA LEU A 867 -19.50 -1.08 18.41
C LEU A 867 -18.70 0.11 18.96
N ALA A 868 -17.55 -0.14 19.60
CA ALA A 868 -16.62 0.90 20.04
C ALA A 868 -15.71 1.38 18.90
N ASP A 869 -15.21 0.44 18.08
CA ASP A 869 -14.23 0.74 17.01
C ASP A 869 -14.82 0.63 15.59
N LEU A 870 -16.09 0.20 15.47
CA LEU A 870 -16.79 -0.07 14.21
C LEU A 870 -16.04 -1.06 13.28
N GLN A 871 -15.20 -1.90 13.87
CA GLN A 871 -14.39 -2.91 13.19
C GLN A 871 -15.02 -4.30 13.33
N LEU A 872 -14.86 -5.10 12.29
CA LEU A 872 -15.21 -6.51 12.29
C LEU A 872 -14.35 -7.27 13.30
N THR A 873 -14.96 -7.82 14.35
CA THR A 873 -14.24 -8.53 15.42
C THR A 873 -14.19 -10.03 15.24
N HIS A 874 -15.14 -10.65 14.52
CA HIS A 874 -15.06 -12.07 14.18
C HIS A 874 -15.93 -12.36 12.95
N THR A 875 -15.53 -13.38 12.19
CA THR A 875 -16.41 -14.05 11.23
C THR A 875 -16.23 -15.54 11.43
N LEU A 876 -17.31 -16.16 11.85
CA LEU A 876 -17.43 -17.53 12.26
C LEU A 876 -18.19 -18.27 11.16
N LEU A 877 -17.56 -19.27 10.57
CA LEU A 877 -18.22 -20.16 9.61
C LEU A 877 -19.18 -21.09 10.37
N GLY A 878 -20.48 -20.90 10.16
CA GLY A 878 -21.55 -21.77 10.65
C GLY A 878 -21.80 -22.96 9.71
N HIS A 879 -21.94 -22.75 8.39
CA HIS A 879 -22.28 -23.81 7.41
C HIS A 879 -21.68 -23.69 5.99
N THR A 880 -21.75 -24.79 5.20
CA THR A 880 -21.23 -24.94 3.81
C THR A 880 -22.24 -25.63 2.85
N GLY A 881 -23.56 -25.50 3.07
CA GLY A 881 -24.56 -26.21 2.26
C GLY A 881 -25.80 -25.38 1.95
N GLY A 882 -26.08 -25.19 0.65
CA GLY A 882 -27.17 -24.36 0.16
C GLY A 882 -28.58 -24.99 0.18
N SER A 883 -29.55 -24.08 0.09
CA SER A 883 -30.99 -24.25 -0.12
C SER A 883 -31.84 -24.75 1.06
N VAL A 884 -32.51 -23.78 1.70
CA VAL A 884 -33.98 -23.58 1.81
C VAL A 884 -34.29 -22.92 3.16
N CYS A 885 -34.83 -21.70 3.09
CA CYS A 885 -35.51 -20.87 4.12
C CYS A 885 -35.39 -21.28 5.60
N LEU A 886 -34.93 -20.34 6.45
CA LEU A 886 -35.61 -19.95 7.69
C LEU A 886 -34.98 -18.70 8.33
N SER A 887 -35.84 -17.92 8.99
CA SER A 887 -35.63 -16.57 9.52
C SER A 887 -34.33 -16.37 10.30
N VAL A 888 -33.61 -15.29 9.94
CA VAL A 888 -32.51 -14.70 10.70
C VAL A 888 -32.99 -14.35 12.11
N CYS A 889 -32.73 -15.22 13.08
CA CYS A 889 -32.95 -14.94 14.50
C CYS A 889 -31.60 -14.54 15.11
N VAL A 890 -31.38 -13.24 15.26
CA VAL A 890 -30.19 -12.68 15.90
C VAL A 890 -30.55 -12.23 17.31
N CYS A 891 -29.80 -12.74 18.31
CA CYS A 891 -29.80 -12.24 19.68
C CYS A 891 -28.74 -11.14 19.81
N VAL A 892 -29.17 -9.91 20.11
CA VAL A 892 -28.29 -8.81 20.51
C VAL A 892 -28.03 -8.97 22.01
N CYS A 893 -26.77 -9.17 22.41
CA CYS A 893 -26.37 -9.21 23.82
C CYS A 893 -25.61 -7.93 24.17
N LEU A 894 -26.22 -7.04 24.95
CA LEU A 894 -25.52 -5.93 25.60
C LEU A 894 -25.24 -6.36 27.05
N TYR A 895 -23.96 -6.53 27.40
CA TYR A 895 -23.53 -6.77 28.78
C TYR A 895 -22.99 -5.48 29.39
N SER A 896 -23.47 -5.14 30.59
CA SER A 896 -22.87 -4.13 31.47
C SER A 896 -21.97 -4.72 32.57
N ASP A 897 -21.86 -6.06 32.71
CA ASP A 897 -21.08 -6.70 33.78
C ASP A 897 -20.01 -7.69 33.27
N ASN A 898 -18.77 -7.39 33.67
CA ASN A 898 -17.45 -7.84 33.19
C ASN A 898 -17.11 -9.37 33.20
N LYS A 899 -18.04 -10.33 33.17
CA LYS A 899 -17.67 -11.75 33.41
C LYS A 899 -18.19 -12.86 32.49
N CYS A 900 -19.07 -12.64 31.50
CA CYS A 900 -19.35 -13.70 30.50
C CYS A 900 -20.09 -13.16 29.27
N CYS A 901 -19.50 -13.23 28.07
CA CYS A 901 -20.17 -12.92 26.80
C CYS A 901 -20.44 -14.22 26.04
N CYS A 902 -21.71 -14.59 25.86
CA CYS A 902 -22.12 -15.77 25.10
C CYS A 902 -23.19 -15.39 24.06
N CYS A 903 -22.93 -15.74 22.80
CA CYS A 903 -23.76 -15.56 21.62
C CYS A 903 -24.39 -16.92 21.24
N TYR A 904 -25.60 -16.92 20.68
CA TYR A 904 -26.34 -18.16 20.40
C TYR A 904 -26.78 -18.22 18.93
N GLU A 905 -26.44 -19.31 18.24
CA GLU A 905 -26.69 -19.53 16.81
C GLU A 905 -27.55 -20.80 16.58
N MET A 906 -28.51 -20.72 15.65
CA MET A 906 -29.30 -21.86 15.19
C MET A 906 -28.65 -22.53 13.97
N LEU A 907 -28.37 -23.83 14.06
CA LEU A 907 -27.88 -24.66 12.95
C LEU A 907 -28.86 -25.83 12.74
N GLN A 908 -29.38 -26.02 11.52
CA GLN A 908 -30.20 -27.19 11.20
C GLN A 908 -29.73 -27.89 9.93
N LYS A 909 -29.35 -29.17 10.07
CA LYS A 909 -28.97 -30.03 8.94
C LYS A 909 -30.03 -31.12 8.74
N ILE A 910 -30.93 -30.93 7.78
CA ILE A 910 -31.87 -31.99 7.38
C ILE A 910 -31.20 -32.82 6.28
N LYS A 911 -30.66 -33.99 6.64
CA LYS A 911 -30.22 -34.98 5.64
C LYS A 911 -31.36 -35.97 5.41
N LYS A 912 -32.05 -35.88 4.27
CA LYS A 912 -32.93 -36.97 3.81
C LYS A 912 -32.04 -38.13 3.33
N ASN A 913 -31.95 -39.20 4.11
CA ASN A 913 -31.47 -40.48 3.58
C ASN A 913 -32.59 -41.13 2.75
N LYS A 914 -32.21 -41.94 1.74
CA LYS A 914 -33.10 -42.62 0.79
C LYS A 914 -34.21 -43.49 1.42
N ASN A 915 -34.21 -43.70 2.73
CA ASN A 915 -35.18 -44.55 3.45
C ASN A 915 -36.10 -43.77 4.43
N GLY A 916 -36.20 -42.44 4.36
CA GLY A 916 -37.28 -41.69 5.02
C GLY A 916 -37.15 -41.40 6.52
N SER A 917 -36.07 -41.81 7.20
CA SER A 917 -35.83 -41.42 8.61
C SER A 917 -35.16 -40.04 8.73
N VAL A 918 -35.74 -39.12 9.49
CA VAL A 918 -35.19 -37.78 9.80
C VAL A 918 -34.10 -37.88 10.88
N SER A 919 -32.92 -37.31 10.64
CA SER A 919 -31.79 -37.30 11.61
C SER A 919 -31.68 -36.00 12.41
N ARG A 920 -31.24 -36.12 13.67
CA ARG A 920 -31.03 -35.10 14.72
C ARG A 920 -30.40 -33.77 14.25
N GLY A 921 -30.96 -32.64 14.67
CA GLY A 921 -30.38 -31.29 14.55
C GLY A 921 -29.38 -30.97 15.68
N LYS A 922 -28.59 -29.89 15.56
CA LYS A 922 -27.65 -29.44 16.61
C LYS A 922 -27.61 -27.92 16.63
N ILE A 923 -27.91 -27.27 17.75
CA ILE A 923 -27.67 -25.84 18.04
C ILE A 923 -26.18 -25.64 18.41
N LYS A 924 -25.58 -24.49 18.10
CA LYS A 924 -24.20 -24.18 18.46
C LYS A 924 -24.15 -22.94 19.35
N LEU A 925 -23.55 -23.09 20.53
CA LEU A 925 -23.30 -22.02 21.48
C LEU A 925 -21.92 -21.39 21.18
N LEU A 926 -21.83 -20.07 21.22
CA LEU A 926 -20.60 -19.32 20.93
C LEU A 926 -20.27 -18.41 22.12
N CYS A 927 -19.42 -18.85 23.05
CA CYS A 927 -18.84 -17.94 24.05
C CYS A 927 -17.48 -17.40 23.55
N ALA A 928 -17.21 -16.13 23.85
CA ALA A 928 -16.04 -15.34 23.44
C ALA A 928 -14.90 -16.13 22.73
N GLY A 929 -14.86 -16.06 21.39
CA GLY A 929 -13.69 -16.43 20.59
C GLY A 929 -13.45 -17.92 20.29
N SER A 930 -14.27 -18.87 20.76
CA SER A 930 -14.16 -20.27 20.34
C SER A 930 -15.53 -20.99 20.28
N PRO A 931 -15.74 -21.96 19.37
CA PRO A 931 -16.95 -22.76 19.37
C PRO A 931 -16.91 -23.73 20.55
N SER A 932 -17.40 -23.30 21.71
CA SER A 932 -17.24 -24.06 22.94
C SER A 932 -18.19 -25.26 23.04
N ASP A 933 -19.47 -25.15 22.60
CA ASP A 933 -20.44 -26.24 22.80
C ASP A 933 -21.48 -26.40 21.68
N ARG A 934 -21.78 -27.65 21.32
CA ARG A 934 -22.86 -28.03 20.39
C ARG A 934 -24.01 -28.68 21.18
N LEU A 935 -25.13 -28.00 21.28
CA LEU A 935 -26.35 -28.50 21.90
C LEU A 935 -27.14 -29.36 20.92
N ALA A 936 -27.48 -30.60 21.27
CA ALA A 936 -28.23 -31.47 20.37
C ALA A 936 -29.73 -31.14 20.40
N VAL A 937 -30.36 -31.03 19.23
CA VAL A 937 -31.81 -30.80 19.11
C VAL A 937 -32.46 -31.98 18.36
N PRO A 938 -33.53 -32.59 18.89
CA PRO A 938 -34.15 -33.75 18.27
C PRO A 938 -34.98 -33.41 17.01
N ALA A 939 -35.40 -32.14 16.83
CA ALA A 939 -36.30 -31.72 15.76
C ALA A 939 -36.06 -30.27 15.27
N GLU A 940 -36.83 -29.83 14.27
CA GLU A 940 -36.82 -28.47 13.70
C GLU A 940 -37.20 -27.42 14.76
N VAL A 941 -36.40 -26.36 14.91
CA VAL A 941 -36.67 -25.24 15.82
C VAL A 941 -37.56 -24.23 15.10
N CYS A 942 -38.63 -23.78 15.75
CA CYS A 942 -39.61 -22.87 15.18
C CYS A 942 -39.46 -21.45 15.70
N CYS A 943 -39.02 -21.28 16.95
CA CYS A 943 -38.79 -20.00 17.60
C CYS A 943 -37.75 -20.13 18.72
N LEU A 944 -37.10 -19.01 19.04
CA LEU A 944 -36.08 -18.91 20.09
C LEU A 944 -36.35 -17.67 20.93
N GLU A 945 -36.14 -17.78 22.24
CA GLU A 945 -36.27 -16.66 23.18
C GLU A 945 -35.18 -16.75 24.26
N LEU A 946 -34.70 -15.60 24.75
CA LEU A 946 -33.60 -15.51 25.72
C LEU A 946 -34.08 -14.89 27.03
N ALA A 947 -33.86 -15.60 28.14
CA ALA A 947 -33.98 -15.04 29.48
C ALA A 947 -32.59 -14.53 29.92
N GLN A 948 -32.37 -13.21 29.82
CA GLN A 948 -31.09 -12.54 30.02
C GLN A 948 -30.59 -12.60 31.46
N HIS A 949 -31.42 -12.23 32.44
CA HIS A 949 -31.10 -12.20 33.88
C HIS A 949 -30.86 -13.60 34.44
N LYS A 950 -31.62 -14.60 33.98
CA LYS A 950 -31.50 -16.00 34.42
C LYS A 950 -30.57 -16.84 33.56
N ARG A 951 -30.02 -16.26 32.49
CA ARG A 951 -29.10 -16.92 31.56
C ARG A 951 -29.66 -18.24 31.02
N LEU A 952 -30.88 -18.20 30.46
CA LEU A 952 -31.54 -19.35 29.83
C LEU A 952 -31.80 -19.12 28.35
N LEU A 953 -31.49 -20.11 27.51
CA LEU A 953 -31.90 -20.15 26.11
C LEU A 953 -33.09 -21.10 25.94
N LEU A 954 -34.20 -20.57 25.42
CA LEU A 954 -35.45 -21.29 25.22
C LEU A 954 -35.65 -21.57 23.73
N CYS A 955 -35.98 -22.81 23.40
CA CYS A 955 -36.02 -23.31 22.03
C CYS A 955 -37.29 -24.11 21.78
N GLY A 956 -38.24 -23.53 21.03
CA GLY A 956 -39.50 -24.19 20.68
C GLY A 956 -39.35 -25.07 19.44
N LEU A 957 -39.72 -26.35 19.53
CA LEU A 957 -39.59 -27.31 18.44
C LEU A 957 -40.91 -27.55 17.70
N LYS A 958 -40.79 -28.03 16.46
CA LYS A 958 -41.93 -28.50 15.66
C LYS A 958 -42.65 -29.70 16.27
N THR A 959 -41.97 -30.47 17.10
CA THR A 959 -42.53 -31.61 17.85
C THR A 959 -43.35 -31.19 19.07
N GLY A 960 -43.48 -29.89 19.35
CA GLY A 960 -44.13 -29.37 20.56
C GLY A 960 -43.25 -29.38 21.81
N THR A 961 -42.01 -29.85 21.71
CA THR A 961 -41.08 -29.79 22.85
C THR A 961 -40.46 -28.39 22.95
N VAL A 962 -40.36 -27.84 24.16
CA VAL A 962 -39.52 -26.65 24.39
C VAL A 962 -38.26 -27.10 25.10
N LEU A 963 -37.10 -26.92 24.47
CA LEU A 963 -35.80 -27.18 25.10
C LEU A 963 -35.32 -25.92 25.82
N ILE A 964 -34.77 -26.13 27.00
CA ILE A 964 -34.29 -25.06 27.88
C ILE A 964 -32.84 -25.38 28.22
N TYR A 965 -31.95 -24.48 27.83
CA TYR A 965 -30.52 -24.64 28.05
C TYR A 965 -30.04 -23.64 29.11
N PRO A 966 -29.63 -24.12 30.29
CA PRO A 966 -28.90 -23.33 31.27
C PRO A 966 -27.54 -22.95 30.68
N LEU A 967 -27.31 -21.66 30.46
CA LEU A 967 -26.10 -21.20 29.78
C LEU A 967 -24.84 -21.34 30.65
N ALA A 968 -25.01 -21.51 31.97
CA ALA A 968 -23.93 -21.83 32.90
C ALA A 968 -23.55 -23.33 32.90
N MET A 969 -24.45 -24.23 32.47
CA MET A 969 -24.26 -25.68 32.47
C MET A 969 -24.92 -26.33 31.23
N PRO A 970 -24.35 -26.18 30.02
CA PRO A 970 -24.99 -26.58 28.77
C PRO A 970 -25.18 -28.10 28.60
N GLN A 971 -24.51 -28.92 29.41
CA GLN A 971 -24.70 -30.38 29.41
C GLN A 971 -26.02 -30.82 30.04
N GLU A 972 -26.64 -29.98 30.87
CA GLU A 972 -27.92 -30.25 31.52
C GLU A 972 -29.04 -29.58 30.72
N THR A 973 -29.62 -30.32 29.77
CA THR A 973 -30.76 -29.82 28.99
C THR A 973 -32.06 -30.14 29.70
N LEU A 974 -32.83 -29.09 30.00
CA LEU A 974 -34.19 -29.22 30.49
C LEU A 974 -35.16 -29.23 29.31
N CYS A 975 -36.30 -29.89 29.46
CA CYS A 975 -37.33 -29.87 28.44
C CYS A 975 -38.72 -29.73 29.05
N ILE A 976 -39.56 -28.97 28.36
CA ILE A 976 -41.00 -29.01 28.52
C ILE A 976 -41.49 -30.02 27.48
N PRO A 977 -42.01 -31.19 27.90
CA PRO A 977 -42.55 -32.17 26.97
C PRO A 977 -43.78 -31.60 26.24
N PRO A 978 -44.05 -32.06 25.01
CA PRO A 978 -45.24 -31.62 24.28
C PRO A 978 -46.51 -32.04 25.02
N PRO A 979 -47.59 -31.25 24.94
CA PRO A 979 -48.92 -31.71 25.36
C PRO A 979 -49.39 -32.89 24.48
N GLU A 980 -50.37 -33.66 24.95
CA GLU A 980 -50.82 -34.96 24.40
C GLU A 980 -51.05 -35.00 22.87
N SER A 981 -51.27 -33.86 22.21
CA SER A 981 -51.53 -33.68 20.77
C SER A 981 -50.31 -33.44 19.85
N LEU A 982 -49.06 -33.40 20.37
CA LEU A 982 -47.84 -33.03 19.61
C LEU A 982 -47.94 -31.73 18.75
N PRO A 983 -48.55 -30.63 19.22
CA PRO A 983 -48.73 -29.42 18.43
C PRO A 983 -47.41 -28.67 18.25
N LYS A 984 -47.19 -28.06 17.07
CA LYS A 984 -45.99 -27.25 16.79
C LYS A 984 -45.93 -26.04 17.73
N VAL A 985 -44.73 -25.71 18.25
CA VAL A 985 -44.52 -24.44 18.96
C VAL A 985 -44.46 -23.30 17.94
N LEU A 986 -45.34 -22.32 18.07
CA LEU A 986 -45.46 -21.17 17.18
C LEU A 986 -44.61 -19.99 17.63
N CYS A 987 -44.70 -19.62 18.92
CA CYS A 987 -44.05 -18.45 19.48
C CYS A 987 -43.78 -18.64 20.99
N LEU A 988 -42.74 -17.99 21.50
CA LEU A 988 -42.36 -17.97 22.91
C LEU A 988 -42.34 -16.51 23.39
N ALA A 989 -42.76 -16.27 24.63
CA ALA A 989 -42.63 -14.96 25.26
C ALA A 989 -42.19 -15.09 26.72
N VAL A 990 -41.10 -14.41 27.08
CA VAL A 990 -40.60 -14.35 28.46
C VAL A 990 -41.05 -13.04 29.10
N GLY A 991 -41.53 -13.10 30.35
CA GLY A 991 -41.94 -11.90 31.07
C GLY A 991 -40.72 -11.04 31.47
N PRO A 992 -40.87 -9.72 31.68
CA PRO A 992 -39.74 -8.80 31.92
C PRO A 992 -38.91 -9.10 33.18
N GLN A 993 -39.49 -9.76 34.20
CA GLN A 993 -38.74 -10.25 35.38
C GLN A 993 -38.21 -11.68 35.22
N GLU A 994 -38.40 -12.29 34.05
CA GLU A 994 -37.99 -13.66 33.70
C GLU A 994 -38.48 -14.74 34.67
N ARG A 995 -39.56 -14.47 35.40
CA ARG A 995 -40.23 -15.42 36.31
C ARG A 995 -41.24 -16.31 35.59
N ARG A 996 -41.66 -15.93 34.39
CA ARG A 996 -42.75 -16.57 33.66
C ARG A 996 -42.39 -16.73 32.20
N LEU A 997 -42.85 -17.83 31.61
CA LEU A 997 -42.71 -18.16 30.19
C LEU A 997 -44.09 -18.52 29.63
N ALA A 998 -44.51 -17.85 28.56
CA ALA A 998 -45.66 -18.24 27.78
C ALA A 998 -45.20 -18.99 26.52
N VAL A 999 -45.81 -20.15 26.27
CA VAL A 999 -45.56 -20.98 25.09
C VAL A 999 -46.85 -21.07 24.30
N ALA A 1000 -46.83 -20.59 23.05
CA ALA A 1000 -47.92 -20.79 22.10
C ALA A 1000 -47.68 -22.05 21.28
N TYR A 1001 -48.56 -23.01 21.46
CA TYR A 1001 -48.75 -24.16 20.59
C TYR A 1001 -49.80 -23.87 19.52
N GLU A 1002 -49.90 -24.71 18.50
CA GLU A 1002 -50.94 -24.59 17.46
C GLU A 1002 -52.37 -24.58 18.01
N ASP A 1003 -52.62 -25.27 19.12
CA ASP A 1003 -53.94 -25.49 19.70
C ASP A 1003 -54.14 -24.84 21.09
N ALA A 1004 -53.08 -24.34 21.73
CA ALA A 1004 -53.16 -23.82 23.09
C ALA A 1004 -52.02 -22.86 23.44
N VAL A 1005 -52.25 -21.99 24.42
CA VAL A 1005 -51.20 -21.18 25.05
C VAL A 1005 -51.04 -21.61 26.50
N CYS A 1006 -49.82 -21.94 26.90
CA CYS A 1006 -49.50 -22.44 28.23
C CYS A 1006 -48.55 -21.49 28.97
N LEU A 1007 -48.82 -21.25 30.26
CA LEU A 1007 -47.97 -20.44 31.13
C LEU A 1007 -47.15 -21.34 32.08
N PHE A 1008 -45.86 -21.08 32.13
CA PHE A 1008 -44.89 -21.78 32.98
C PHE A 1008 -44.23 -20.81 33.97
N GLU A 1009 -43.86 -21.33 35.15
CA GLU A 1009 -43.02 -20.62 36.11
C GLU A 1009 -41.56 -20.97 35.87
N ILE A 1010 -40.70 -19.96 35.78
CA ILE A 1010 -39.26 -20.16 35.81
C ILE A 1010 -38.82 -19.89 37.26
N THR A 1011 -38.38 -20.92 37.97
CA THR A 1011 -37.76 -20.84 39.30
C THR A 1011 -36.25 -21.04 39.19
N SER A 1012 -35.51 -20.64 40.22
CA SER A 1012 -34.07 -20.92 40.33
C SER A 1012 -33.82 -21.46 41.73
N ARG A 1013 -33.57 -22.77 41.86
CA ARG A 1013 -33.20 -23.42 43.14
C ARG A 1013 -31.72 -23.75 43.12
N ASP A 1014 -30.98 -23.38 44.16
CA ASP A 1014 -29.55 -23.68 44.29
C ASP A 1014 -28.71 -23.32 43.05
N SER A 1015 -29.02 -22.17 42.44
CA SER A 1015 -28.41 -21.70 41.19
C SER A 1015 -28.74 -22.52 39.94
N PHE A 1016 -29.65 -23.50 40.02
CA PHE A 1016 -30.18 -24.26 38.89
C PHE A 1016 -31.57 -23.77 38.46
N PRO A 1017 -31.79 -23.47 37.17
CA PRO A 1017 -33.10 -23.07 36.68
C PRO A 1017 -34.04 -24.29 36.64
N ALA A 1018 -35.26 -24.14 37.15
CA ALA A 1018 -36.32 -25.14 36.96
C ALA A 1018 -37.53 -24.46 36.32
N VAL A 1019 -38.20 -25.16 35.41
CA VAL A 1019 -39.45 -24.69 34.81
C VAL A 1019 -40.58 -25.57 35.27
N GLU A 1020 -41.45 -24.98 36.09
CA GLU A 1020 -42.60 -25.66 36.70
C GLU A 1020 -43.88 -25.26 35.96
N GLY A 1021 -44.71 -26.25 35.63
CA GLY A 1021 -45.97 -26.03 34.93
C GLY A 1021 -46.37 -27.21 34.03
N PRO A 1022 -47.41 -27.04 33.19
CA PRO A 1022 -48.12 -25.79 32.94
C PRO A 1022 -48.96 -25.38 34.16
N LEU A 1023 -48.82 -24.14 34.60
CA LEU A 1023 -49.61 -23.62 35.72
C LEU A 1023 -51.06 -23.39 35.30
N GLN A 1024 -51.21 -22.88 34.08
CA GLN A 1024 -52.47 -22.51 33.45
C GLN A 1024 -52.34 -22.71 31.95
N LYS A 1025 -53.42 -23.20 31.33
CA LYS A 1025 -53.55 -23.44 29.90
C LYS A 1025 -54.87 -22.84 29.46
N PHE A 1026 -54.86 -22.09 28.36
CA PHE A 1026 -56.08 -21.71 27.66
C PHE A 1026 -55.97 -22.08 26.18
N THR A 1027 -57.10 -22.38 25.57
CA THR A 1027 -57.22 -22.63 24.14
C THR A 1027 -57.68 -21.32 23.50
N PRO A 1028 -56.85 -20.67 22.65
CA PRO A 1028 -57.28 -19.54 21.85
C PRO A 1028 -58.53 -19.91 21.05
N SER A 1029 -59.43 -18.95 20.81
CA SER A 1029 -60.65 -19.23 20.04
C SER A 1029 -60.30 -19.62 18.59
N LEU A 1030 -60.32 -20.93 18.29
CA LEU A 1030 -59.86 -21.59 17.05
C LEU A 1030 -60.58 -21.18 15.76
N LEU A 1031 -61.45 -20.17 15.78
CA LEU A 1031 -62.20 -19.75 14.59
C LEU A 1031 -61.32 -19.02 13.57
N HIS A 1032 -60.28 -18.30 13.99
CA HIS A 1032 -59.50 -17.45 13.07
C HIS A 1032 -58.00 -17.40 13.40
N ALA A 1033 -57.23 -18.18 12.64
CA ALA A 1033 -55.76 -18.15 12.46
C ALA A 1033 -54.84 -18.40 13.67
N GLN A 1034 -53.64 -18.88 13.37
CA GLN A 1034 -52.59 -19.20 14.35
C GLN A 1034 -52.00 -17.94 15.00
N VAL A 1035 -51.51 -18.05 16.24
CA VAL A 1035 -50.78 -16.99 16.94
C VAL A 1035 -49.50 -16.63 16.19
N SER A 1036 -49.31 -15.35 15.85
CA SER A 1036 -48.16 -14.85 15.09
C SER A 1036 -47.11 -14.16 15.97
N SER A 1037 -47.53 -13.43 17.01
CA SER A 1037 -46.64 -12.70 17.93
C SER A 1037 -47.28 -12.56 19.31
N MET A 1038 -46.47 -12.54 20.37
CA MET A 1038 -46.93 -12.45 21.76
C MET A 1038 -46.04 -11.53 22.61
N ALA A 1039 -46.61 -10.92 23.65
CA ALA A 1039 -45.85 -10.22 24.69
C ALA A 1039 -46.44 -10.53 26.08
N LEU A 1040 -45.59 -10.99 27.01
CA LEU A 1040 -45.97 -11.37 28.37
C LEU A 1040 -45.57 -10.27 29.38
N MET A 1041 -46.50 -9.90 30.25
CA MET A 1041 -46.30 -8.87 31.28
C MET A 1041 -45.90 -9.43 32.64
N ALA A 1042 -45.37 -8.56 33.49
CA ALA A 1042 -44.98 -8.91 34.86
C ALA A 1042 -46.17 -9.37 35.73
N ASP A 1043 -47.38 -8.90 35.43
CA ASP A 1043 -48.60 -9.17 36.21
C ASP A 1043 -49.36 -10.43 35.77
N ARG A 1044 -48.83 -11.20 34.81
CA ARG A 1044 -49.46 -12.38 34.17
C ARG A 1044 -50.57 -12.02 33.18
N ARG A 1045 -50.57 -10.81 32.61
CA ARG A 1045 -51.35 -10.55 31.39
C ARG A 1045 -50.52 -10.86 30.15
N LEU A 1046 -51.15 -11.45 29.15
CA LEU A 1046 -50.55 -11.80 27.86
C LEU A 1046 -51.33 -11.11 26.74
N VAL A 1047 -50.64 -10.36 25.90
CA VAL A 1047 -51.21 -9.88 24.64
C VAL A 1047 -50.68 -10.74 23.52
N TYR A 1048 -51.56 -11.22 22.66
CA TYR A 1048 -51.16 -11.97 21.48
C TYR A 1048 -51.95 -11.53 20.25
N GLY A 1049 -51.26 -11.57 19.11
CA GLY A 1049 -51.82 -11.31 17.79
C GLY A 1049 -51.90 -12.60 16.97
N THR A 1050 -52.86 -12.65 16.06
CA THR A 1050 -53.09 -13.79 15.15
C THR A 1050 -52.71 -13.46 13.70
N GLY A 1051 -52.55 -14.50 12.90
CA GLY A 1051 -52.32 -14.41 11.46
C GLY A 1051 -53.41 -13.69 10.66
N CYS A 1052 -54.62 -13.53 11.22
CA CYS A 1052 -55.74 -12.84 10.58
C CYS A 1052 -56.01 -11.43 11.15
N GLY A 1053 -55.14 -10.92 12.03
CA GLY A 1053 -55.26 -9.56 12.57
C GLY A 1053 -55.98 -9.45 13.92
N ASN A 1054 -56.57 -10.53 14.45
CA ASN A 1054 -57.18 -10.48 15.78
C ASN A 1054 -56.12 -10.29 16.86
N VAL A 1055 -56.43 -9.47 17.86
CA VAL A 1055 -55.58 -9.17 19.01
C VAL A 1055 -56.38 -9.46 20.27
N GLU A 1056 -55.84 -10.30 21.15
CA GLU A 1056 -56.48 -10.65 22.41
C GLU A 1056 -55.55 -10.37 23.60
N LEU A 1057 -56.13 -9.84 24.67
CA LEU A 1057 -55.52 -9.75 25.99
C LEU A 1057 -56.09 -10.86 26.86
N HIS A 1058 -55.23 -11.76 27.35
CA HIS A 1058 -55.61 -12.81 28.29
C HIS A 1058 -55.01 -12.53 29.67
N ASP A 1059 -55.86 -12.45 30.70
CA ASP A 1059 -55.42 -12.41 32.09
C ASP A 1059 -55.47 -13.80 32.69
N PHE A 1060 -54.29 -14.33 32.98
CA PHE A 1060 -54.09 -15.63 33.59
C PHE A 1060 -54.64 -15.70 35.03
N ARG A 1061 -54.77 -14.59 35.76
CA ARG A 1061 -55.29 -14.59 37.14
C ARG A 1061 -56.79 -14.84 37.20
N SER A 1062 -57.55 -14.16 36.34
CA SER A 1062 -59.01 -14.24 36.26
C SER A 1062 -59.49 -15.25 35.22
N SER A 1063 -58.59 -15.78 34.38
CA SER A 1063 -58.93 -16.58 33.19
C SER A 1063 -59.92 -15.88 32.24
N SER A 1064 -59.89 -14.53 32.24
CA SER A 1064 -60.72 -13.71 31.35
C SER A 1064 -59.90 -13.29 30.13
N SER A 1065 -60.45 -13.49 28.93
CA SER A 1065 -59.95 -12.87 27.71
C SER A 1065 -60.76 -11.61 27.38
N SER A 1066 -60.07 -10.60 26.88
CA SER A 1066 -60.67 -9.37 26.33
C SER A 1066 -60.18 -9.23 24.89
N SER A 1067 -61.11 -9.23 23.93
CA SER A 1067 -60.78 -8.93 22.54
C SER A 1067 -60.45 -7.44 22.43
N LEU A 1068 -59.28 -7.14 21.88
CA LEU A 1068 -58.91 -5.78 21.48
C LEU A 1068 -59.40 -5.54 20.04
N GLU A 1069 -59.33 -4.29 19.58
CA GLU A 1069 -59.69 -4.00 18.20
C GLU A 1069 -58.78 -4.75 17.21
N PRO A 1070 -59.35 -5.52 16.27
CA PRO A 1070 -58.58 -6.31 15.32
C PRO A 1070 -57.94 -5.41 14.24
N HIS A 1071 -56.78 -5.82 13.76
CA HIS A 1071 -56.13 -5.29 12.56
C HIS A 1071 -56.74 -5.89 11.30
N CYS A 1072 -56.59 -5.21 10.16
CA CYS A 1072 -57.12 -5.65 8.87
C CYS A 1072 -56.22 -6.69 8.18
N SER A 1073 -54.99 -6.86 8.68
CA SER A 1073 -54.02 -7.83 8.20
C SER A 1073 -53.29 -8.50 9.35
N LYS A 1074 -52.38 -9.43 9.03
CA LYS A 1074 -51.58 -10.19 9.97
C LYS A 1074 -50.83 -9.28 10.95
N VAL A 1075 -50.94 -9.59 12.23
CA VAL A 1075 -50.11 -8.97 13.28
C VAL A 1075 -48.68 -9.49 13.15
N THR A 1076 -47.72 -8.58 13.00
CA THR A 1076 -46.30 -8.88 12.77
C THR A 1076 -45.45 -8.73 14.02
N CYS A 1077 -45.79 -7.79 14.90
CA CYS A 1077 -45.07 -7.57 16.14
C CYS A 1077 -46.02 -7.11 17.26
N VAL A 1078 -45.83 -7.66 18.46
CA VAL A 1078 -46.47 -7.24 19.70
C VAL A 1078 -45.35 -6.98 20.70
N THR A 1079 -45.30 -5.78 21.27
CA THR A 1079 -44.27 -5.39 22.24
C THR A 1079 -44.89 -4.68 23.44
N ALA A 1080 -44.45 -5.03 24.64
CA ALA A 1080 -44.92 -4.43 25.89
C ALA A 1080 -43.89 -3.44 26.42
N GLY A 1081 -44.35 -2.34 27.01
CA GLY A 1081 -43.48 -1.40 27.73
C GLY A 1081 -42.82 -2.05 28.95
N ASN A 1082 -41.64 -1.56 29.32
CA ASN A 1082 -40.84 -2.04 30.44
C ASN A 1082 -41.59 -1.98 31.78
N TRP A 1083 -42.47 -0.99 31.99
CA TRP A 1083 -43.30 -0.89 33.19
C TRP A 1083 -44.68 -1.57 33.05
N GLY A 1084 -44.99 -2.18 31.90
CA GLY A 1084 -46.26 -2.86 31.69
C GLY A 1084 -47.48 -1.94 31.71
N ASN A 1085 -47.30 -0.65 31.39
CA ASN A 1085 -48.38 0.32 31.28
C ASN A 1085 -48.98 0.38 29.88
N HIS A 1086 -48.16 0.14 28.85
CA HIS A 1086 -48.55 0.22 27.45
C HIS A 1086 -48.14 -1.04 26.67
N VAL A 1087 -48.90 -1.35 25.61
CA VAL A 1087 -48.54 -2.34 24.59
C VAL A 1087 -48.71 -1.73 23.21
N LEU A 1088 -47.73 -1.97 22.34
CA LEU A 1088 -47.85 -1.67 20.93
C LEU A 1088 -48.08 -2.95 20.13
N VAL A 1089 -49.08 -2.90 19.25
CA VAL A 1089 -49.35 -3.94 18.25
C VAL A 1089 -49.15 -3.35 16.85
N GLY A 1090 -48.29 -3.98 16.05
CA GLY A 1090 -48.03 -3.60 14.66
C GLY A 1090 -48.47 -4.70 13.68
N SER A 1091 -48.92 -4.27 12.50
CA SER A 1091 -49.51 -5.14 11.47
C SER A 1091 -48.98 -4.84 10.07
N GLU A 1092 -49.14 -5.82 9.16
CA GLU A 1092 -48.85 -5.68 7.73
C GLU A 1092 -49.73 -4.62 7.04
N ASP A 1093 -50.85 -4.21 7.65
CA ASP A 1093 -51.72 -3.13 7.14
C ASP A 1093 -51.17 -1.70 7.35
N ALA A 1094 -49.92 -1.58 7.79
CA ALA A 1094 -49.26 -0.33 8.18
C ALA A 1094 -49.91 0.45 9.33
N VAL A 1095 -50.83 -0.20 10.08
CA VAL A 1095 -51.45 0.34 11.28
C VAL A 1095 -50.76 -0.22 12.53
N GLN A 1096 -50.54 0.67 13.48
CA GLN A 1096 -49.97 0.39 14.79
C GLN A 1096 -50.96 0.87 15.84
N ARG A 1097 -51.30 0.03 16.82
CA ARG A 1097 -52.19 0.40 17.92
C ARG A 1097 -51.45 0.36 19.24
N LEU A 1098 -51.52 1.46 19.98
CA LEU A 1098 -50.98 1.59 21.33
C LEU A 1098 -52.11 1.49 22.35
N TRP A 1099 -52.02 0.51 23.23
CA TRP A 1099 -53.00 0.22 24.27
C TRP A 1099 -52.45 0.61 25.64
N ALA A 1100 -53.20 1.41 26.39
CA ALA A 1100 -53.03 1.53 27.82
C ALA A 1100 -53.68 0.32 28.51
N LEU A 1101 -53.04 -0.20 29.56
CA LEU A 1101 -53.48 -1.43 30.22
C LEU A 1101 -54.19 -1.18 31.56
N ASN A 1102 -54.01 0.01 32.13
CA ASN A 1102 -54.48 0.38 33.46
C ASN A 1102 -55.15 1.78 33.42
N PRO A 1103 -56.45 1.89 33.06
CA PRO A 1103 -57.37 0.85 32.60
C PRO A 1103 -57.12 0.42 31.14
N LEU A 1104 -57.65 -0.74 30.74
CA LEU A 1104 -57.53 -1.24 29.36
C LEU A 1104 -58.27 -0.32 28.39
N ALA A 1105 -57.52 0.38 27.53
CA ALA A 1105 -58.08 1.24 26.51
C ALA A 1105 -57.12 1.43 25.33
N LEU A 1106 -57.67 1.66 24.15
CA LEU A 1106 -56.91 2.10 22.98
C LEU A 1106 -56.55 3.56 23.19
N ASP A 1107 -55.26 3.86 23.41
CA ASP A 1107 -54.80 5.24 23.60
C ASP A 1107 -54.56 5.90 22.24
N HIS A 1108 -53.87 5.22 21.32
CA HIS A 1108 -53.54 5.74 19.98
C HIS A 1108 -53.65 4.69 18.87
N THR A 1109 -54.24 5.04 17.72
CA THR A 1109 -54.06 4.32 16.45
C THR A 1109 -53.19 5.17 15.54
N MET A 1110 -52.04 4.63 15.16
CA MET A 1110 -51.01 5.29 14.36
C MET A 1110 -50.91 4.60 13.01
N GLU A 1111 -51.16 5.34 11.94
CA GLU A 1111 -51.10 4.86 10.56
C GLU A 1111 -50.05 5.69 9.81
N TYR A 1112 -49.22 5.01 9.01
CA TYR A 1112 -48.25 5.67 8.14
C TYR A 1112 -48.31 5.05 6.74
N LYS A 1113 -48.54 5.89 5.73
CA LYS A 1113 -48.64 5.53 4.32
C LYS A 1113 -47.54 6.19 3.51
N GLY A 1114 -46.64 5.34 3.00
CA GLY A 1114 -45.56 5.70 2.07
C GLY A 1114 -45.97 5.52 0.59
N PHE A 1115 -45.00 5.56 -0.33
CA PHE A 1115 -45.28 5.64 -1.77
C PHE A 1115 -45.45 4.27 -2.47
N VAL A 1116 -44.97 3.13 -1.91
CA VAL A 1116 -44.91 1.85 -2.67
C VAL A 1116 -45.10 0.55 -1.86
N PHE A 1117 -44.65 0.44 -0.60
CA PHE A 1117 -44.75 -0.80 0.19
C PHE A 1117 -45.20 -0.49 1.62
N GLU A 1118 -46.11 -1.28 2.18
CA GLU A 1118 -46.80 -0.98 3.44
C GLU A 1118 -46.62 -2.16 4.41
N GLY A 1119 -46.48 -1.86 5.71
CA GLY A 1119 -46.46 -2.88 6.76
C GLY A 1119 -45.37 -2.68 7.81
N VAL A 1120 -45.74 -2.84 9.07
CA VAL A 1120 -44.83 -2.79 10.23
C VAL A 1120 -44.21 -4.17 10.37
N LEU A 1121 -42.90 -4.25 10.61
CA LEU A 1121 -42.19 -5.52 10.73
C LEU A 1121 -41.66 -5.76 12.15
N SER A 1122 -41.24 -4.69 12.82
CA SER A 1122 -40.64 -4.77 14.15
C SER A 1122 -40.93 -3.51 14.95
N ALA A 1123 -40.97 -3.65 16.28
CA ALA A 1123 -41.16 -2.53 17.19
C ALA A 1123 -40.44 -2.77 18.53
N ALA A 1124 -39.98 -1.69 19.17
CA ALA A 1124 -39.36 -1.73 20.49
C ALA A 1124 -39.62 -0.42 21.27
N PHE A 1125 -39.93 -0.53 22.57
CA PHE A 1125 -40.01 0.61 23.48
C PHE A 1125 -38.62 1.09 23.89
N SER A 1126 -38.46 2.40 24.09
CA SER A 1126 -37.27 2.95 24.75
C SER A 1126 -37.16 2.44 26.19
N GLU A 1127 -35.95 2.44 26.77
CA GLU A 1127 -35.76 2.10 28.20
C GLU A 1127 -36.65 2.96 29.12
N SER A 1128 -37.00 4.17 28.67
CA SER A 1128 -37.83 5.11 29.39
C SER A 1128 -39.34 4.99 29.13
N ASP A 1129 -39.83 3.99 28.37
CA ASP A 1129 -41.19 3.85 27.78
C ASP A 1129 -41.84 5.16 27.26
N GLN A 1130 -41.06 6.21 27.02
CA GLN A 1130 -41.53 7.48 26.48
C GLN A 1130 -41.66 7.42 24.96
N PHE A 1131 -40.86 6.54 24.33
CA PHE A 1131 -40.80 6.44 22.88
C PHE A 1131 -40.95 5.00 22.41
N VAL A 1132 -41.46 4.86 21.20
CA VAL A 1132 -41.54 3.59 20.48
C VAL A 1132 -40.84 3.73 19.13
N PHE A 1133 -39.93 2.81 18.85
CA PHE A 1133 -39.28 2.67 17.55
C PHE A 1133 -40.02 1.62 16.73
N THR A 1134 -40.31 1.90 15.47
CA THR A 1134 -40.94 0.93 14.55
C THR A 1134 -40.20 0.84 13.23
N GLY A 1135 -40.00 -0.39 12.74
CA GLY A 1135 -39.39 -0.71 11.45
C GLY A 1135 -40.45 -1.15 10.46
N SER A 1136 -40.34 -0.67 9.22
CA SER A 1136 -41.39 -0.82 8.21
C SER A 1136 -40.85 -1.41 6.90
N GLN A 1137 -41.72 -2.05 6.13
CA GLN A 1137 -41.43 -2.71 4.86
C GLN A 1137 -40.96 -1.73 3.77
N ASP A 1138 -41.38 -0.47 3.84
CA ASP A 1138 -40.90 0.66 3.03
C ASP A 1138 -39.45 1.08 3.34
N ARG A 1139 -38.74 0.35 4.21
CA ARG A 1139 -37.38 0.64 4.64
C ARG A 1139 -37.29 1.94 5.43
N THR A 1140 -38.33 2.26 6.18
CA THR A 1140 -38.31 3.38 7.13
C THR A 1140 -38.22 2.89 8.57
N VAL A 1141 -37.50 3.66 9.38
CA VAL A 1141 -37.57 3.59 10.84
C VAL A 1141 -38.27 4.84 11.35
N LYS A 1142 -39.24 4.64 12.24
CA LYS A 1142 -40.10 5.70 12.78
C LYS A 1142 -40.00 5.75 14.29
N VAL A 1143 -39.98 6.95 14.85
CA VAL A 1143 -40.00 7.20 16.29
C VAL A 1143 -41.32 7.84 16.65
N TRP A 1144 -42.02 7.27 17.62
CA TRP A 1144 -43.32 7.73 18.09
C TRP A 1144 -43.25 8.13 19.56
N ASP A 1145 -43.94 9.20 19.91
CA ASP A 1145 -44.18 9.59 21.29
C ASP A 1145 -45.30 8.74 21.89
N VAL A 1146 -45.05 8.12 23.04
CA VAL A 1146 -46.02 7.22 23.68
C VAL A 1146 -47.19 7.99 24.31
N ALA A 1147 -46.95 9.21 24.79
CA ALA A 1147 -47.97 9.99 25.51
C ALA A 1147 -49.01 10.63 24.58
N SER A 1148 -48.58 11.03 23.37
CA SER A 1148 -49.42 11.71 22.38
C SER A 1148 -49.74 10.86 21.15
N GLY A 1149 -48.97 9.80 20.89
CA GLY A 1149 -49.03 9.03 19.65
C GLY A 1149 -48.40 9.74 18.45
N ASN A 1150 -47.81 10.93 18.66
CA ASN A 1150 -47.28 11.74 17.57
C ASN A 1150 -46.03 11.12 16.96
N LEU A 1151 -45.93 11.23 15.64
CA LEU A 1151 -44.73 10.88 14.90
C LEU A 1151 -43.66 11.94 15.18
N LEU A 1152 -42.52 11.52 15.74
CA LEU A 1152 -41.42 12.41 16.09
C LEU A 1152 -40.32 12.41 15.04
N TYR A 1153 -40.07 11.28 14.37
CA TYR A 1153 -38.95 11.19 13.44
C TYR A 1153 -39.17 10.05 12.43
N VAL A 1154 -38.76 10.27 11.18
CA VAL A 1154 -38.75 9.25 10.12
C VAL A 1154 -37.41 9.27 9.40
N GLN A 1155 -36.85 8.09 9.19
CA GLN A 1155 -35.58 7.90 8.48
C GLN A 1155 -35.65 6.74 7.51
N TYR A 1156 -35.16 6.95 6.29
CA TYR A 1156 -34.95 5.85 5.33
C TYR A 1156 -33.66 5.11 5.62
N VAL A 1157 -33.72 3.80 5.52
CA VAL A 1157 -32.60 2.88 5.65
C VAL A 1157 -32.48 2.01 4.40
N TYR A 1158 -31.31 1.41 4.17
CA TYR A 1158 -31.03 0.71 2.91
C TYR A 1158 -31.90 -0.54 2.68
N ALA A 1159 -32.39 -1.19 3.74
CA ALA A 1159 -33.20 -2.40 3.70
C ALA A 1159 -34.19 -2.46 4.89
N PRO A 1160 -35.33 -3.18 4.78
CA PRO A 1160 -36.35 -3.25 5.83
C PRO A 1160 -35.79 -3.77 7.15
N VAL A 1161 -36.20 -3.18 8.28
CA VAL A 1161 -35.72 -3.60 9.61
C VAL A 1161 -36.54 -4.75 10.15
N MET A 1162 -35.89 -5.89 10.36
CA MET A 1162 -36.51 -7.13 10.82
C MET A 1162 -36.54 -7.23 12.34
N LYS A 1163 -35.59 -6.62 13.05
CA LYS A 1163 -35.52 -6.64 14.52
C LYS A 1163 -34.85 -5.39 15.07
N MET A 1164 -35.33 -4.90 16.21
CA MET A 1164 -34.81 -3.73 16.91
C MET A 1164 -34.59 -4.04 18.39
N VAL A 1165 -33.54 -3.47 18.97
CA VAL A 1165 -33.26 -3.49 20.41
C VAL A 1165 -32.86 -2.09 20.84
N THR A 1166 -33.43 -1.62 21.95
CA THR A 1166 -33.18 -0.28 22.48
C THR A 1166 -32.13 -0.28 23.57
N TYR A 1167 -31.47 0.86 23.74
CA TYR A 1167 -30.55 1.14 24.84
C TYR A 1167 -30.74 2.59 25.30
N ARG A 1168 -30.12 2.95 26.43
CA ARG A 1168 -30.29 4.25 27.12
C ARG A 1168 -30.37 5.51 26.25
N ASN A 1169 -29.70 5.56 25.10
CA ASN A 1169 -29.65 6.73 24.21
C ASN A 1169 -29.97 6.40 22.73
N GLY A 1170 -30.74 5.34 22.43
CA GLY A 1170 -31.06 5.00 21.04
C GLY A 1170 -31.50 3.57 20.80
N PHE A 1171 -31.27 3.10 19.57
CA PHE A 1171 -31.59 1.74 19.18
C PHE A 1171 -30.52 1.14 18.25
N VAL A 1172 -30.48 -0.18 18.24
CA VAL A 1172 -29.74 -1.00 17.29
C VAL A 1172 -30.75 -1.82 16.50
N ALA A 1173 -30.68 -1.74 15.18
CA ALA A 1173 -31.61 -2.36 14.25
C ALA A 1173 -30.89 -3.25 13.24
N LEU A 1174 -31.51 -4.38 12.88
CA LEU A 1174 -31.02 -5.32 11.89
C LEU A 1174 -31.90 -5.30 10.65
N SER A 1175 -31.29 -5.05 9.50
CA SER A 1175 -32.01 -5.06 8.22
C SER A 1175 -32.09 -6.44 7.59
N GLN A 1176 -33.04 -6.63 6.67
CA GLN A 1176 -33.22 -7.86 5.91
C GLN A 1176 -31.98 -8.26 5.09
N GLN A 1177 -31.12 -7.30 4.72
CA GLN A 1177 -29.88 -7.55 3.98
C GLN A 1177 -28.66 -7.76 4.89
N GLY A 1178 -28.86 -7.91 6.21
CA GLY A 1178 -27.79 -8.15 7.18
C GLY A 1178 -27.05 -6.89 7.63
N PHE A 1179 -27.44 -5.69 7.18
CA PHE A 1179 -26.87 -4.45 7.70
C PHE A 1179 -27.34 -4.18 9.12
N VAL A 1180 -26.43 -3.65 9.93
CA VAL A 1180 -26.75 -3.15 11.26
C VAL A 1180 -26.76 -1.64 11.28
N ILE A 1181 -27.82 -1.10 11.85
CA ILE A 1181 -28.08 0.32 11.99
C ILE A 1181 -27.98 0.63 13.48
N LYS A 1182 -26.99 1.44 13.89
CA LYS A 1182 -26.89 1.99 15.25
C LYS A 1182 -27.25 3.46 15.18
N GLU A 1183 -28.37 3.83 15.79
CA GLU A 1183 -28.83 5.20 15.84
C GLU A 1183 -28.79 5.70 17.27
N VAL A 1184 -28.09 6.81 17.47
CA VAL A 1184 -28.10 7.54 18.75
C VAL A 1184 -29.25 8.51 18.69
N PHE A 1185 -30.36 8.14 19.33
CA PHE A 1185 -31.52 9.01 19.46
C PHE A 1185 -31.45 9.76 20.78
N ARG A 1186 -31.16 11.07 20.70
CA ARG A 1186 -31.23 11.96 21.87
C ARG A 1186 -32.62 12.60 21.93
N CYS A 1187 -33.27 12.41 23.06
CA CYS A 1187 -34.57 12.96 23.37
C CYS A 1187 -34.59 14.48 23.15
N PRO A 1188 -35.47 15.02 22.29
CA PRO A 1188 -35.76 16.45 22.32
C PRO A 1188 -36.49 16.79 23.62
N GLU A 1189 -36.02 17.78 24.38
CA GLU A 1189 -36.65 18.22 25.64
C GLU A 1189 -38.02 18.90 25.41
N HIS A 1190 -38.25 19.43 24.21
CA HIS A 1190 -39.51 20.04 23.80
C HIS A 1190 -39.73 19.86 22.29
N VAL A 1191 -40.90 19.39 21.88
CA VAL A 1191 -41.32 19.33 20.48
C VAL A 1191 -42.22 20.55 20.23
N SER A 1192 -41.78 21.49 19.37
CA SER A 1192 -42.58 22.68 19.03
C SER A 1192 -43.85 22.28 18.27
N LEU A 1193 -44.96 23.02 18.44
CA LEU A 1193 -46.20 22.81 17.68
C LEU A 1193 -46.01 22.90 16.15
N ASP A 1194 -44.98 23.62 15.69
CA ASP A 1194 -44.62 23.78 14.28
C ASP A 1194 -43.67 22.68 13.75
N TYR A 1195 -43.35 21.66 14.56
CA TYR A 1195 -42.41 20.61 14.18
C TYR A 1195 -43.06 19.66 13.15
N ASN A 1196 -42.50 19.62 11.94
CA ASN A 1196 -42.93 18.67 10.91
C ASN A 1196 -42.00 17.43 10.89
N PRO A 1197 -42.46 16.26 11.36
CA PRO A 1197 -41.67 15.02 11.35
C PRO A 1197 -41.42 14.45 9.95
N LEU A 1198 -42.18 14.90 8.94
CA LEU A 1198 -42.07 14.50 7.53
C LEU A 1198 -41.24 15.47 6.68
N ARG A 1199 -40.45 16.36 7.29
CA ARG A 1199 -39.73 17.43 6.58
C ARG A 1199 -38.86 16.97 5.39
N ASN A 1200 -38.44 15.70 5.36
CA ASN A 1200 -37.63 15.10 4.29
C ASN A 1200 -38.28 13.86 3.64
N VAL A 1201 -39.59 13.63 3.84
CA VAL A 1201 -40.26 12.42 3.34
C VAL A 1201 -41.67 12.76 2.86
N ARG A 1202 -42.00 12.36 1.63
CA ARG A 1202 -43.38 12.36 1.15
C ARG A 1202 -44.12 11.13 1.66
N ALA A 1203 -44.90 11.33 2.71
CA ALA A 1203 -45.79 10.31 3.26
C ALA A 1203 -47.01 10.98 3.88
N GLN A 1204 -48.04 10.20 4.17
CA GLN A 1204 -49.16 10.61 5.01
C GLN A 1204 -49.08 9.82 6.31
N TYR A 1205 -49.31 10.48 7.43
CA TYR A 1205 -49.50 9.79 8.71
C TYR A 1205 -50.79 10.27 9.36
N ARG A 1206 -51.44 9.38 10.09
CA ARG A 1206 -52.67 9.64 10.82
C ARG A 1206 -52.50 9.07 12.22
N VAL A 1207 -52.84 9.88 13.22
CA VAL A 1207 -52.92 9.45 14.61
C VAL A 1207 -54.36 9.70 15.06
N THR A 1208 -55.03 8.70 15.59
CA THR A 1208 -56.31 8.88 16.29
C THR A 1208 -56.09 8.54 17.76
N SER A 1209 -56.39 9.49 18.63
CA SER A 1209 -56.11 9.40 20.07
C SER A 1209 -57.41 9.39 20.86
N ARG A 1210 -57.42 8.70 22.00
CA ARG A 1210 -58.53 8.76 22.94
C ARG A 1210 -58.55 10.09 23.69
N GLU A 1211 -59.71 10.73 23.79
CA GLU A 1211 -59.89 11.90 24.66
C GLU A 1211 -59.81 11.50 26.14
N LYS A 1212 -58.86 12.10 26.86
CA LYS A 1212 -58.79 12.04 28.32
C LYS A 1212 -59.58 13.25 28.84
N ASP A 1213 -60.78 12.96 29.35
CA ASP A 1213 -61.74 13.84 30.09
C ASP A 1213 -62.92 14.50 29.33
N GLN A 1214 -64.04 13.76 29.18
CA GLN A 1214 -65.42 14.14 29.54
C GLN A 1214 -66.43 12.99 29.23
N PRO A 1215 -67.48 12.76 30.04
CA PRO A 1215 -68.44 11.68 29.79
C PRO A 1215 -69.50 12.12 28.78
N GLY A 1216 -69.42 11.57 27.57
CA GLY A 1216 -70.42 11.71 26.52
C GLY A 1216 -69.96 12.60 25.37
N THR A 1217 -70.28 12.18 24.15
CA THR A 1217 -69.93 12.76 22.82
C THR A 1217 -68.56 12.41 22.22
N GLU A 1218 -68.52 12.52 20.89
CA GLU A 1218 -67.82 11.69 19.88
C GLU A 1218 -66.28 11.71 19.91
N THR A 1219 -65.66 10.64 19.36
CA THR A 1219 -64.22 10.54 19.04
C THR A 1219 -63.69 11.81 18.36
N SER A 1220 -62.74 12.53 18.96
CA SER A 1220 -62.06 13.61 18.26
C SER A 1220 -61.07 13.06 17.24
N MET A 1221 -61.38 13.30 15.96
CA MET A 1221 -60.38 13.23 14.91
C MET A 1221 -59.47 14.46 15.04
N SER A 1222 -58.18 14.28 15.25
CA SER A 1222 -57.23 15.32 14.84
C SER A 1222 -57.34 15.44 13.31
N ASN A 1223 -57.67 16.64 12.83
CA ASN A 1223 -57.80 16.95 11.40
C ASN A 1223 -56.66 16.33 10.58
N LEU A 1224 -57.00 15.79 9.40
CA LEU A 1224 -56.03 15.43 8.35
C LEU A 1224 -55.00 16.55 8.21
N GLN A 1225 -53.78 16.35 8.71
CA GLN A 1225 -52.67 17.21 8.35
C GLN A 1225 -52.15 16.75 6.99
N ASP A 1226 -52.86 17.15 5.93
CA ASP A 1226 -52.34 17.10 4.57
C ASP A 1226 -51.24 18.15 4.44
N TYR A 1227 -50.00 17.74 4.71
CA TYR A 1227 -48.86 18.62 4.49
C TYR A 1227 -48.51 18.63 3.00
N ASN A 1228 -49.13 19.54 2.25
CA ASN A 1228 -48.80 19.80 0.85
C ASN A 1228 -47.75 20.93 0.78
N PRO A 1229 -46.48 20.65 0.41
CA PRO A 1229 -45.42 21.66 0.39
C PRO A 1229 -45.59 22.75 -0.70
N ALA A 1230 -46.65 22.69 -1.51
CA ALA A 1230 -46.86 23.59 -2.64
C ALA A 1230 -47.54 24.95 -2.31
N GLN A 1231 -47.92 25.22 -1.06
CA GLN A 1231 -48.67 26.44 -0.69
C GLN A 1231 -47.95 27.38 0.29
N PHE A 1232 -46.70 27.78 0.04
CA PHE A 1232 -46.22 29.08 0.57
C PHE A 1232 -45.20 29.73 -0.36
N ASN A 1233 -45.58 30.89 -0.89
CA ASN A 1233 -44.76 31.79 -1.70
C ASN A 1233 -44.00 32.77 -0.78
N LEU A 1234 -42.80 33.18 -1.23
CA LEU A 1234 -41.75 33.90 -0.50
C LEU A 1234 -42.14 35.21 0.22
N GLY A 1235 -41.47 35.50 1.36
CA GLY A 1235 -41.27 36.87 1.86
C GLY A 1235 -40.62 37.04 3.25
N PHE A 1236 -39.32 37.42 3.28
CA PHE A 1236 -38.57 38.20 4.29
C PHE A 1236 -38.03 37.62 5.65
N MET A 1237 -36.70 37.42 5.66
CA MET A 1237 -35.58 37.68 6.62
C MET A 1237 -35.68 37.68 8.19
N LEU A 1238 -34.88 36.75 8.77
CA LEU A 1238 -33.88 36.84 9.89
C LEU A 1238 -34.26 37.24 11.34
N LYS A 1239 -34.14 36.30 12.31
CA LYS A 1239 -32.99 36.15 13.26
C LYS A 1239 -33.19 35.06 14.36
N THR A 1240 -32.08 34.40 14.69
CA THR A 1240 -31.76 33.44 15.80
C THR A 1240 -31.92 31.92 15.54
N LYS A 1241 -30.82 31.17 15.78
CA LYS A 1241 -30.55 29.71 15.64
C LYS A 1241 -30.89 28.96 16.96
N PRO A 1242 -31.07 27.60 17.02
CA PRO A 1242 -30.33 26.50 16.36
C PRO A 1242 -31.26 25.42 15.71
N SER A 1243 -30.86 24.35 15.02
CA SER A 1243 -29.60 23.78 14.49
C SER A 1243 -29.90 23.14 13.13
N THR A 1244 -28.86 23.00 12.32
CA THR A 1244 -28.84 22.51 10.94
C THR A 1244 -29.29 21.06 10.81
N SER A 1245 -30.55 20.84 10.46
CA SER A 1245 -31.02 19.60 9.84
C SER A 1245 -32.21 19.92 8.96
N CYS A 1246 -32.23 19.31 7.77
CA CYS A 1246 -33.11 19.52 6.63
C CYS A 1246 -32.83 20.80 5.83
N HIS A 1247 -32.45 20.60 4.57
CA HIS A 1247 -33.36 20.96 3.49
C HIS A 1247 -33.14 20.04 2.28
N ILE A 1248 -34.22 19.30 1.95
CA ILE A 1248 -34.70 18.91 0.61
C ILE A 1248 -33.92 17.74 -0.03
N LEU A 1249 -34.54 16.59 -0.36
CA LEU A 1249 -35.86 16.38 -0.98
C LEU A 1249 -36.96 15.79 -0.09
#